data_AF-G3MRG2-F1
#
_entry.id   AF-G3MRG2-F1
#
_cell.length_a   1.000
_cell.length_b   1.000
_cell.length_c   1.000
_cell.angle_alpha   90.00
_cell.angle_beta   90.00
_cell.angle_gamma   90.00
#
_symmetry.space_group_name_H-M   'P 1'
#
loop_
_entity.id
_entity.type
_entity.pdbx_description
1 polymer ?
#
loop_
_entity_poly.entity_id
_entity_poly.type
_entity_poly.pdbx_seq_one_letter_code
_entity_poly.pdbx_strand_id
1 'polypeptide(L)'
;MASYMDVPVPYIEELLKHDPYLKNHENEIRRRYKCFKEQLLRIENSEGLLEFCKSYEKYGIHCMPDNSIHILEWAPGAEAVFLRGDFNSWERLTHPFKKLPFGKWELTLPPKPDGSPQIGHLDRVKIVILNKTTGELADRNSPWATYVARDKTNPQYDHRFWNPPEAERYKFKHPKVPVPKSLRIYECHIGIASEDYWVANYANFMNNVLPRIKHQGYNAIQIMAIMEHAYYASFGYQVTSFFAASSRYGTPEELKALVDRAHEMGIYVLLDVVHSHASKNVLDGLNQFDGTNSCFFHDGGRGTHPLWDSRLFDYTQMETLRFLLSNCHWYLKEYQFDGFRFDGVTSMLYHSHGMGHGFSGDYNEYFGLNTDTESLVYIMLANHMIHTLHPNAITIAEDVSGMPALCRPVDEGGGGFDFRLGMALPDLWIKLLKEQKDEDWNMGNIVHTMCNRRWMEKTVAYAESHDQALVGDKTLAFWLMDKEMYTNMSVLTELTPIVDRGLAMHKIIRMITHALGGEAWLNFIGNEFGHPEWLDFPRIGNNESYHHARRQWHLVEDNLLRYKFLNNFDRALNTTEEKYHWLPAAPGYVSWKHEDDKVIAFERAGLLFVINFHPFKSFSDYQVGIDMPGKYKVVLDSDAEEFGGHKRIDRGVDALTFNEPYAGRRNSIKVYVPSRVGLIYARAD
;
A
#
# COMPACT_ATOMS: atom_id res chain seq x y z
N MET A 1 29.03 -12.59 25.76
CA MET A 1 28.63 -11.68 24.67
C MET A 1 29.21 -10.32 24.97
N ALA A 2 29.89 -9.68 24.02
CA ALA A 2 30.31 -8.29 24.20
C ALA A 2 29.05 -7.43 24.38
N SER A 3 29.06 -6.54 25.37
CA SER A 3 27.98 -5.59 25.61
C SER A 3 27.93 -4.59 24.44
N TYR A 4 26.78 -4.43 23.77
CA TYR A 4 26.58 -3.43 22.72
C TYR A 4 26.20 -2.05 23.28
N MET A 5 26.26 -1.88 24.60
CA MET A 5 25.87 -0.64 25.29
C MET A 5 26.70 0.57 24.84
N ASP A 6 27.91 0.36 24.32
CA ASP A 6 28.77 1.45 23.83
C ASP A 6 28.37 1.94 22.42
N VAL A 7 27.44 1.28 21.72
CA VAL A 7 26.96 1.72 20.40
C VAL A 7 26.00 2.91 20.60
N PRO A 8 26.34 4.13 20.15
CA PRO A 8 25.49 5.29 20.33
C PRO A 8 24.30 5.22 19.35
N VAL A 9 23.09 5.18 19.89
CA VAL A 9 21.84 5.37 19.15
C VAL A 9 21.31 6.76 19.56
N PRO A 10 21.24 7.74 18.65
CA PRO A 10 21.08 9.16 19.00
C PRO A 10 19.91 9.47 19.94
N TYR A 11 18.74 8.87 19.71
CA TYR A 11 17.50 9.20 20.41
C TYR A 11 16.82 7.98 21.04
N ILE A 12 17.57 6.93 21.36
CA ILE A 12 17.01 5.71 21.94
C ILE A 12 16.25 5.93 23.26
N GLU A 13 16.63 6.93 24.05
CA GLU A 13 15.92 7.25 25.30
C GLU A 13 14.47 7.71 25.05
N GLU A 14 14.17 8.35 23.92
CA GLU A 14 12.78 8.69 23.57
C GLU A 14 11.96 7.43 23.29
N LEU A 15 12.54 6.47 22.56
CA LEU A 15 11.91 5.18 22.30
C LEU A 15 11.64 4.41 23.61
N LEU A 16 12.64 4.32 24.49
CA LEU A 16 12.54 3.61 25.77
C LEU A 16 11.59 4.30 26.76
N LYS A 17 11.44 5.63 26.66
CA LYS A 17 10.46 6.39 27.45
C LYS A 17 9.03 6.15 26.96
N HIS A 18 8.84 6.09 25.64
CA HIS A 18 7.53 5.78 25.05
C HIS A 18 7.12 4.33 25.29
N ASP A 19 8.08 3.41 25.25
CA ASP A 19 7.86 2.00 25.51
C ASP A 19 8.97 1.40 26.41
N PRO A 20 8.73 1.38 27.74
CA PRO A 20 9.68 0.84 28.71
C PRO A 20 9.98 -0.66 28.55
N TYR A 21 9.12 -1.44 27.89
CA TYR A 21 9.35 -2.88 27.70
C TYR A 21 10.56 -3.15 26.79
N LEU A 22 10.87 -2.21 25.89
CA LEU A 22 12.05 -2.29 25.02
C LEU A 22 13.37 -2.20 25.79
N LYS A 23 13.37 -1.77 27.06
CA LYS A 23 14.59 -1.71 27.88
C LYS A 23 15.25 -3.08 28.03
N ASN A 24 14.46 -4.14 28.11
CA ASN A 24 14.96 -5.52 28.18
C ASN A 24 15.63 -5.97 26.87
N HIS A 25 15.35 -5.29 25.76
CA HIS A 25 15.85 -5.60 24.43
C HIS A 25 16.82 -4.52 23.89
N GLU A 26 17.23 -3.56 24.73
CA GLU A 26 18.10 -2.45 24.33
C GLU A 26 19.40 -2.92 23.68
N ASN A 27 20.02 -3.97 24.22
CA ASN A 27 21.22 -4.55 23.63
C ASN A 27 21.01 -5.02 22.18
N GLU A 28 19.85 -5.59 21.89
CA GLU A 28 19.51 -6.08 20.55
C GLU A 28 19.20 -4.91 19.60
N ILE A 29 18.50 -3.88 20.09
CA ILE A 29 18.27 -2.64 19.33
C ILE A 29 19.61 -1.98 18.96
N ARG A 30 20.51 -1.82 19.94
CA ARG A 30 21.86 -1.27 19.72
C ARG A 30 22.70 -2.11 18.77
N ARG A 31 22.61 -3.45 18.85
CA ARG A 31 23.27 -4.35 17.90
C ARG A 31 22.75 -4.15 16.48
N ARG A 32 21.42 -4.10 16.29
CA ARG A 32 20.79 -3.87 14.97
C ARG A 32 21.18 -2.50 14.41
N TYR A 33 21.17 -1.45 15.24
CA TYR A 33 21.61 -0.12 14.84
C TYR A 33 23.10 -0.07 14.46
N LYS A 34 23.96 -0.83 15.16
CA LYS A 34 25.36 -0.99 14.77
C LYS A 34 25.48 -1.58 13.36
N CYS A 35 24.74 -2.66 13.07
CA CYS A 35 24.73 -3.27 11.74
C CYS A 35 24.27 -2.26 10.66
N PHE A 36 23.22 -1.48 10.93
CA PHE A 36 22.79 -0.39 10.06
C PHE A 36 23.91 0.64 9.81
N LYS A 37 24.55 1.15 10.87
CA LYS A 37 25.64 2.14 10.74
C LYS A 37 26.83 1.60 9.97
N GLU A 38 27.20 0.35 10.18
CA GLU A 38 28.27 -0.31 9.44
C GLU A 38 27.95 -0.42 7.95
N GLN A 39 26.72 -0.82 7.59
CA GLN A 39 26.31 -0.86 6.17
C GLN A 39 26.23 0.52 5.54
N LEU A 40 25.64 1.49 6.25
CA LEU A 40 25.59 2.88 5.79
C LEU A 40 27.00 3.44 5.55
N LEU A 41 27.93 3.19 6.48
CA LEU A 41 29.32 3.62 6.32
C LEU A 41 30.00 2.94 5.12
N ARG A 42 29.71 1.66 4.84
CA ARG A 42 30.22 0.98 3.64
C ARG A 42 29.69 1.64 2.36
N ILE A 43 28.42 2.03 2.33
CA ILE A 43 27.82 2.75 1.21
C ILE A 43 28.49 4.12 1.05
N GLU A 44 28.57 4.90 2.12
CA GLU A 44 29.17 6.24 2.09
C GLU A 44 30.65 6.21 1.65
N ASN A 45 31.43 5.24 2.15
CA ASN A 45 32.83 5.08 1.77
C ASN A 45 33.03 4.54 0.35
N SER A 46 32.00 3.98 -0.28
CA SER A 46 32.09 3.45 -1.65
C SER A 46 31.95 4.57 -2.69
N GLU A 47 30.85 5.31 -2.67
CA GLU A 47 30.59 6.42 -3.58
C GLU A 47 29.65 7.51 -3.02
N GLY A 48 29.25 7.40 -1.74
CA GLY A 48 28.24 8.27 -1.13
C GLY A 48 26.81 7.77 -1.33
N LEU A 49 25.92 8.05 -0.36
CA LEU A 49 24.53 7.53 -0.38
C LEU A 49 23.74 7.95 -1.63
N LEU A 50 23.83 9.22 -2.04
CA LEU A 50 23.08 9.72 -3.20
C LEU A 50 23.51 9.04 -4.50
N GLU A 51 24.82 8.97 -4.76
CA GLU A 51 25.36 8.36 -5.97
C GLU A 51 25.10 6.85 -6.00
N PHE A 52 25.15 6.19 -4.83
CA PHE A 52 24.76 4.79 -4.70
C PHE A 52 23.32 4.54 -5.16
N CYS A 53 22.38 5.42 -4.79
CA CYS A 53 20.97 5.37 -5.17
C CYS A 53 20.68 5.83 -6.61
N LYS A 54 21.64 6.47 -7.28
CA LYS A 54 21.54 6.85 -8.70
C LYS A 54 22.17 5.82 -9.63
N SER A 55 22.39 4.60 -9.15
CA SER A 55 23.04 3.57 -9.96
C SER A 55 22.26 3.22 -11.23
N TYR A 56 20.95 3.47 -11.28
CA TYR A 56 20.15 3.32 -12.50
C TYR A 56 20.58 4.27 -13.64
N GLU A 57 21.34 5.34 -13.37
CA GLU A 57 21.92 6.23 -14.40
C GLU A 57 23.14 5.58 -15.10
N LYS A 58 23.67 4.49 -14.55
CA LYS A 58 24.86 3.77 -15.05
C LYS A 58 24.52 2.34 -15.47
N TYR A 59 23.80 1.62 -14.61
CA TYR A 59 23.39 0.23 -14.84
C TYR A 59 22.20 0.13 -15.79
N GLY A 60 22.12 -0.97 -16.53
CA GLY A 60 21.17 -1.13 -17.62
C GLY A 60 21.72 -0.58 -18.94
N ILE A 61 20.83 -0.23 -19.86
CA ILE A 61 21.16 0.19 -21.22
C ILE A 61 20.87 1.70 -21.35
N HIS A 62 21.88 2.47 -21.72
CA HIS A 62 21.82 3.94 -21.77
C HIS A 62 22.27 4.48 -23.12
N CYS A 63 21.47 5.36 -23.70
CA CYS A 63 21.91 6.15 -24.85
C CYS A 63 22.66 7.39 -24.36
N MET A 64 23.93 7.49 -24.72
CA MET A 64 24.81 8.59 -24.33
C MET A 64 24.60 9.83 -25.23
N PRO A 65 25.07 11.03 -24.84
CA PRO A 65 24.92 12.25 -25.64
C PRO A 65 25.54 12.20 -27.04
N ASP A 66 26.53 11.34 -27.27
CA ASP A 66 27.17 11.09 -28.57
C ASP A 66 26.48 9.98 -29.39
N ASN A 67 25.29 9.56 -28.96
CA ASN A 67 24.51 8.43 -29.50
C ASN A 67 25.18 7.05 -29.41
N SER A 68 26.29 6.93 -28.67
CA SER A 68 26.77 5.60 -28.26
C SER A 68 25.80 4.97 -27.26
N ILE A 69 25.74 3.64 -27.23
CA ILE A 69 24.97 2.91 -26.21
C ILE A 69 25.94 2.34 -25.18
N HIS A 70 25.84 2.81 -23.95
CA HIS A 70 26.59 2.26 -22.81
C HIS A 70 25.72 1.27 -22.04
N ILE A 71 26.30 0.13 -21.67
CA ILE A 71 25.60 -0.94 -20.98
C ILE A 71 26.45 -1.46 -19.84
N LEU A 72 25.86 -1.54 -18.65
CA LEU A 72 26.52 -2.06 -17.45
C LEU A 72 25.59 -3.02 -16.71
N GLU A 73 26.08 -4.23 -16.44
CA GLU A 73 25.35 -5.27 -15.72
C GLU A 73 26.18 -5.88 -14.59
N TRP A 74 25.50 -6.41 -13.57
CA TRP A 74 26.13 -7.20 -12.51
C TRP A 74 25.73 -8.67 -12.64
N ALA A 75 26.68 -9.51 -13.05
CA ALA A 75 26.48 -10.93 -13.27
C ALA A 75 27.72 -11.71 -12.83
N PRO A 76 27.97 -11.82 -11.51
CA PRO A 76 29.22 -12.35 -10.98
C PRO A 76 29.44 -13.84 -11.29
N GLY A 77 28.36 -14.62 -11.39
CA GLY A 77 28.39 -16.05 -11.73
C GLY A 77 28.50 -16.36 -13.22
N ALA A 78 28.40 -15.36 -14.10
CA ALA A 78 28.51 -15.55 -15.54
C ALA A 78 29.95 -15.85 -15.98
N GLU A 79 30.11 -16.77 -16.93
CA GLU A 79 31.39 -17.04 -17.58
C GLU A 79 31.68 -15.97 -18.65
N ALA A 80 30.67 -15.62 -19.44
CA ALA A 80 30.70 -14.54 -20.42
C ALA A 80 29.31 -13.92 -20.55
N VAL A 81 29.27 -12.65 -20.96
CA VAL A 81 28.04 -11.88 -21.16
C VAL A 81 28.07 -11.28 -22.57
N PHE A 82 26.94 -11.32 -23.27
CA PHE A 82 26.79 -10.74 -24.61
C PHE A 82 25.48 -9.98 -24.72
N LEU A 83 25.37 -9.12 -25.73
CA LEU A 83 24.12 -8.47 -26.11
C LEU A 83 23.57 -9.08 -27.40
N ARG A 84 22.25 -9.24 -27.46
CA ARG A 84 21.52 -9.51 -28.70
C ARG A 84 20.22 -8.73 -28.78
N GLY A 85 19.68 -8.58 -29.97
CA GLY A 85 18.39 -7.92 -30.16
C GLY A 85 18.05 -7.73 -31.63
N ASP A 86 17.03 -6.92 -31.88
CA ASP A 86 16.61 -6.59 -33.25
C ASP A 86 17.77 -5.95 -34.05
N PHE A 87 18.59 -5.13 -33.40
CA PHE A 87 19.73 -4.41 -34.00
C PHE A 87 20.82 -5.32 -34.60
N ASN A 88 20.91 -6.59 -34.18
CA ASN A 88 21.95 -7.53 -34.64
C ASN A 88 21.38 -8.84 -35.21
N SER A 89 20.14 -8.81 -35.69
CA SER A 89 19.44 -10.01 -36.20
C SER A 89 19.38 -11.14 -35.19
N TRP A 90 19.34 -10.81 -33.89
CA TRP A 90 19.29 -11.75 -32.78
C TRP A 90 20.50 -12.70 -32.69
N GLU A 91 21.66 -12.36 -33.24
CA GLU A 91 22.89 -13.15 -33.08
C GLU A 91 23.41 -13.09 -31.62
N ARG A 92 23.73 -14.25 -31.03
CA ARG A 92 24.01 -14.37 -29.58
C ARG A 92 25.41 -13.95 -29.14
N LEU A 93 26.40 -14.05 -30.02
CA LEU A 93 27.83 -14.00 -29.64
C LEU A 93 28.59 -12.82 -30.23
N THR A 94 27.91 -11.95 -30.98
CA THR A 94 28.56 -10.90 -31.78
C THR A 94 28.94 -9.65 -30.99
N HIS A 95 28.33 -9.44 -29.82
CA HIS A 95 28.53 -8.24 -28.99
C HIS A 95 28.93 -8.63 -27.55
N PRO A 96 30.16 -9.12 -27.34
CA PRO A 96 30.64 -9.53 -26.02
C PRO A 96 30.86 -8.33 -25.09
N PHE A 97 30.47 -8.47 -23.84
CA PHE A 97 30.80 -7.52 -22.78
C PHE A 97 32.23 -7.76 -22.29
N LYS A 98 32.87 -6.69 -21.84
CA LYS A 98 34.13 -6.73 -21.11
C LYS A 98 33.84 -6.98 -19.63
N LYS A 99 34.48 -8.01 -19.07
CA LYS A 99 34.43 -8.29 -17.63
C LYS A 99 35.18 -7.22 -16.85
N LEU A 100 34.57 -6.72 -15.80
CA LEU A 100 35.12 -5.77 -14.85
C LEU A 100 35.33 -6.43 -13.48
N PRO A 101 36.07 -5.78 -12.57
CA PRO A 101 36.14 -6.19 -11.17
C PRO A 101 34.74 -6.33 -10.53
N PHE A 102 34.67 -7.12 -9.45
CA PHE A 102 33.45 -7.35 -8.67
C PHE A 102 32.28 -8.00 -9.45
N GLY A 103 32.58 -8.67 -10.57
CA GLY A 103 31.56 -9.40 -11.35
C GLY A 103 30.67 -8.50 -12.21
N LYS A 104 31.10 -7.25 -12.45
CA LYS A 104 30.42 -6.32 -13.35
C LYS A 104 30.84 -6.58 -14.80
N TRP A 105 29.99 -6.19 -15.74
CA TRP A 105 30.21 -6.38 -17.17
C TRP A 105 29.81 -5.12 -17.92
N GLU A 106 30.69 -4.59 -18.76
CA GLU A 106 30.44 -3.38 -19.55
C GLU A 106 30.48 -3.64 -21.06
N LEU A 107 29.65 -2.95 -21.82
CA LEU A 107 29.70 -2.89 -23.27
C LEU A 107 29.41 -1.46 -23.72
N THR A 108 30.10 -0.99 -24.76
CA THR A 108 29.79 0.28 -25.41
C THR A 108 29.69 0.06 -26.91
N LEU A 109 28.51 0.34 -27.46
CA LEU A 109 28.27 0.30 -28.90
C LEU A 109 28.50 1.70 -29.47
N PRO A 110 29.38 1.89 -30.47
CA PRO A 110 29.53 3.17 -31.13
C PRO A 110 28.25 3.52 -31.91
N PRO A 111 27.98 4.81 -32.19
CA PRO A 111 26.88 5.20 -33.06
C PRO A 111 27.02 4.57 -34.46
N LYS A 112 25.89 4.45 -35.18
CA LYS A 112 25.87 4.02 -36.58
C LYS A 112 26.62 5.04 -37.47
N PRO A 113 27.01 4.68 -38.71
CA PRO A 113 27.68 5.60 -39.63
C PRO A 113 26.90 6.89 -39.94
N ASP A 114 25.57 6.87 -39.80
CA ASP A 114 24.70 8.05 -39.94
C ASP A 114 24.58 8.90 -38.66
N GLY A 115 25.29 8.53 -37.60
CA GLY A 115 25.29 9.20 -36.30
C GLY A 115 24.15 8.80 -35.38
N SER A 116 23.23 7.93 -35.80
CA SER A 116 22.11 7.47 -34.97
C SER A 116 22.51 6.33 -34.02
N PRO A 117 21.74 6.06 -32.94
CA PRO A 117 22.04 4.97 -32.02
C PRO A 117 21.94 3.59 -32.68
N GLN A 118 22.75 2.63 -32.23
CA GLN A 118 22.68 1.25 -32.71
C GLN A 118 21.36 0.58 -32.37
N ILE A 119 20.85 0.82 -31.16
CA ILE A 119 19.60 0.28 -30.64
C ILE A 119 18.55 1.39 -30.71
N GLY A 120 17.52 1.20 -31.53
CA GLY A 120 16.42 2.13 -31.66
C GLY A 120 15.46 2.08 -30.47
N HIS A 121 14.68 3.15 -30.29
CA HIS A 121 13.56 3.13 -29.35
C HIS A 121 12.61 1.96 -29.67
N LEU A 122 12.24 1.19 -28.64
CA LEU A 122 11.38 -0.01 -28.70
C LEU A 122 12.00 -1.26 -29.35
N ASP A 123 13.24 -1.19 -29.82
CA ASP A 123 13.96 -2.40 -30.24
C ASP A 123 14.01 -3.40 -29.08
N ARG A 124 13.79 -4.67 -29.41
CA ARG A 124 13.94 -5.76 -28.44
C ARG A 124 15.40 -6.04 -28.20
N VAL A 125 15.74 -6.25 -26.94
CA VAL A 125 17.09 -6.57 -26.49
C VAL A 125 17.06 -7.67 -25.43
N LYS A 126 18.12 -8.48 -25.39
CA LYS A 126 18.38 -9.47 -24.33
C LYS A 126 19.85 -9.46 -23.96
N ILE A 127 20.11 -9.66 -22.67
CA ILE A 127 21.42 -10.00 -22.15
C ILE A 127 21.58 -11.51 -22.29
N VAL A 128 22.64 -11.96 -22.96
CA VAL A 128 22.96 -13.38 -23.11
C VAL A 128 24.02 -13.73 -22.08
N ILE A 129 23.72 -14.75 -21.27
CA ILE A 129 24.58 -15.24 -20.21
C ILE A 129 25.12 -16.60 -20.60
N LEU A 130 26.44 -16.75 -20.64
CA LEU A 130 27.08 -18.06 -20.70
C LEU A 130 27.22 -18.59 -19.28
N ASN A 131 26.48 -19.65 -18.98
CA ASN A 131 26.52 -20.30 -17.68
C ASN A 131 27.86 -21.02 -17.49
N LYS A 132 28.57 -20.69 -16.41
CA LYS A 132 29.88 -21.28 -16.11
C LYS A 132 29.84 -22.78 -15.82
N THR A 133 28.75 -23.26 -15.22
CA THR A 133 28.60 -24.65 -14.79
C THR A 133 28.05 -25.54 -15.89
N THR A 134 27.03 -25.08 -16.63
CA THR A 134 26.38 -25.90 -17.67
C THR A 134 26.97 -25.69 -19.06
N GLY A 135 27.66 -24.57 -19.30
CA GLY A 135 28.13 -24.18 -20.63
C GLY A 135 27.02 -23.70 -21.58
N GLU A 136 25.79 -23.56 -21.08
CA GLU A 136 24.64 -23.15 -21.89
C GLU A 136 24.52 -21.63 -22.00
N LEU A 137 23.99 -21.15 -23.13
CA LEU A 137 23.65 -19.75 -23.35
C LEU A 137 22.18 -19.51 -22.99
N ALA A 138 21.94 -18.53 -22.14
CA ALA A 138 20.61 -18.17 -21.68
C ALA A 138 20.30 -16.69 -21.93
N ASP A 139 19.13 -16.41 -22.50
CA ASP A 139 18.66 -15.03 -22.72
C ASP A 139 17.95 -14.51 -21.47
N ARG A 140 18.23 -13.27 -21.08
CA ARG A 140 17.67 -12.59 -19.91
C ARG A 140 17.26 -11.16 -20.25
N ASN A 141 16.23 -10.66 -19.59
CA ASN A 141 16.01 -9.21 -19.52
C ASN A 141 17.07 -8.60 -18.60
N SER A 142 17.41 -7.33 -18.82
CA SER A 142 18.24 -6.58 -17.87
C SER A 142 17.49 -6.46 -16.54
N PRO A 143 18.12 -6.68 -15.38
CA PRO A 143 17.55 -6.33 -14.07
C PRO A 143 17.11 -4.87 -13.99
N TRP A 144 17.77 -4.00 -14.76
CA TRP A 144 17.56 -2.56 -14.81
C TRP A 144 16.69 -2.12 -16.00
N ALA A 145 15.98 -3.05 -16.64
CA ALA A 145 15.06 -2.74 -17.73
C ALA A 145 13.97 -1.76 -17.25
N THR A 146 13.84 -0.63 -17.93
CA THR A 146 12.86 0.42 -17.63
C THR A 146 11.53 0.21 -18.35
N TYR A 147 11.51 -0.68 -19.35
CA TYR A 147 10.30 -1.12 -20.02
C TYR A 147 10.48 -2.52 -20.58
N VAL A 148 9.54 -3.42 -20.27
CA VAL A 148 9.44 -4.74 -20.89
C VAL A 148 8.01 -4.89 -21.39
N ALA A 149 7.81 -5.57 -22.51
CA ALA A 149 6.48 -5.81 -23.05
C ALA A 149 6.41 -7.17 -23.75
N ARG A 150 5.25 -7.82 -23.70
CA ARG A 150 4.98 -9.04 -24.46
C ARG A 150 4.37 -8.74 -25.82
N ASP A 151 4.73 -9.54 -26.82
CA ASP A 151 4.02 -9.55 -28.10
C ASP A 151 2.71 -10.34 -27.96
N LYS A 152 1.71 -10.06 -28.82
CA LYS A 152 0.40 -10.77 -28.77
C LYS A 152 0.53 -12.29 -28.96
N THR A 153 1.59 -12.75 -29.61
CA THR A 153 1.82 -14.15 -29.97
C THR A 153 2.85 -14.85 -29.09
N ASN A 154 3.56 -14.13 -28.21
CA ASN A 154 4.58 -14.68 -27.34
C ASN A 154 4.23 -14.39 -25.87
N PRO A 155 4.07 -15.41 -25.01
CA PRO A 155 3.79 -15.18 -23.60
C PRO A 155 4.98 -14.55 -22.85
N GLN A 156 6.21 -14.65 -23.37
CA GLN A 156 7.41 -14.09 -22.74
C GLN A 156 7.50 -12.57 -22.92
N TYR A 157 7.90 -11.86 -21.87
CA TYR A 157 8.19 -10.43 -21.93
C TYR A 157 9.61 -10.16 -22.46
N ASP A 158 9.73 -9.22 -23.37
CA ASP A 158 11.00 -8.75 -23.91
C ASP A 158 11.33 -7.35 -23.39
N HIS A 159 12.60 -7.15 -23.00
CA HIS A 159 13.12 -5.81 -22.75
C HIS A 159 13.05 -5.00 -24.04
N ARG A 160 12.29 -3.91 -23.97
CA ARG A 160 12.11 -2.93 -25.04
C ARG A 160 12.94 -1.71 -24.66
N PHE A 161 13.91 -1.34 -25.49
CA PHE A 161 14.78 -0.22 -25.18
C PHE A 161 13.98 1.09 -25.12
N TRP A 162 13.75 1.62 -23.91
CA TRP A 162 12.96 2.82 -23.69
C TRP A 162 13.83 4.08 -23.79
N ASN A 163 13.97 4.59 -25.00
CA ASN A 163 14.64 5.86 -25.29
C ASN A 163 13.81 6.73 -26.24
N PRO A 164 12.60 7.18 -25.84
CA PRO A 164 11.76 7.99 -26.70
C PRO A 164 12.48 9.29 -27.12
N PRO A 165 12.23 9.80 -28.34
CA PRO A 165 12.72 11.11 -28.77
C PRO A 165 12.37 12.22 -27.77
N GLU A 166 13.17 13.29 -27.71
CA GLU A 166 12.95 14.37 -26.73
C GLU A 166 11.54 14.97 -26.78
N ALA A 167 10.93 15.04 -27.97
CA ALA A 167 9.57 15.54 -28.17
C ALA A 167 8.47 14.66 -27.57
N GLU A 168 8.76 13.37 -27.35
CA GLU A 168 7.82 12.37 -26.82
C GLU A 168 8.05 12.09 -25.32
N ARG A 169 9.17 12.58 -24.75
CA ARG A 169 9.45 12.49 -23.31
C ARG A 169 8.51 13.40 -22.53
N TYR A 170 7.83 12.82 -21.55
CA TYR A 170 6.96 13.57 -20.66
C TYR A 170 7.77 14.52 -19.78
N LYS A 171 7.29 15.76 -19.68
CA LYS A 171 7.83 16.79 -18.79
C LYS A 171 6.73 17.11 -17.77
N PHE A 172 6.99 16.81 -16.50
CA PHE A 172 6.09 17.16 -15.40
C PHE A 172 5.78 18.65 -15.41
N LYS A 173 4.50 18.99 -15.27
CA LYS A 173 3.99 20.36 -15.36
C LYS A 173 3.58 20.88 -13.99
N HIS A 174 3.29 19.99 -13.06
CA HIS A 174 2.77 20.31 -11.74
C HIS A 174 3.79 19.94 -10.66
N PRO A 175 3.92 20.74 -9.60
CA PRO A 175 4.77 20.40 -8.47
C PRO A 175 4.12 19.26 -7.66
N LYS A 176 4.96 18.54 -6.90
CA LYS A 176 4.46 17.59 -5.89
C LYS A 176 3.54 18.29 -4.89
N VAL A 177 2.58 17.52 -4.39
CA VAL A 177 1.61 17.99 -3.40
C VAL A 177 2.28 18.06 -2.02
N PRO A 178 2.01 19.08 -1.19
CA PRO A 178 2.48 19.11 0.19
C PRO A 178 1.97 17.90 0.98
N VAL A 179 2.76 17.45 1.97
CA VAL A 179 2.39 16.36 2.87
C VAL A 179 1.02 16.66 3.52
N PRO A 180 0.00 15.81 3.30
CA PRO A 180 -1.32 16.02 3.89
C PRO A 180 -1.26 15.97 5.43
N LYS A 181 -2.05 16.82 6.10
CA LYS A 181 -2.18 16.79 7.58
C LYS A 181 -2.69 15.44 8.08
N SER A 182 -3.63 14.86 7.34
CA SER A 182 -4.13 13.50 7.52
C SER A 182 -4.22 12.81 6.17
N LEU A 183 -3.98 11.51 6.14
CA LEU A 183 -4.08 10.72 4.91
C LEU A 183 -5.46 10.06 4.82
N ARG A 184 -6.15 10.32 3.71
CA ARG A 184 -7.33 9.61 3.25
C ARG A 184 -6.98 9.00 1.91
N ILE A 185 -6.60 7.74 1.96
CA ILE A 185 -5.95 6.98 0.90
C ILE A 185 -7.01 6.20 0.13
N TYR A 186 -7.01 6.36 -1.19
CA TYR A 186 -7.78 5.53 -2.09
C TYR A 186 -6.85 4.50 -2.75
N GLU A 187 -6.92 3.26 -2.29
CA GLU A 187 -6.15 2.15 -2.83
C GLU A 187 -6.76 1.69 -4.16
N CYS A 188 -5.93 1.59 -5.19
CA CYS A 188 -6.40 1.32 -6.54
C CYS A 188 -5.45 0.44 -7.35
N HIS A 189 -6.02 -0.23 -8.36
CA HIS A 189 -5.29 -0.97 -9.36
C HIS A 189 -5.76 -0.54 -10.75
N ILE A 190 -4.82 -0.07 -11.58
CA ILE A 190 -5.13 0.58 -12.87
C ILE A 190 -5.93 -0.35 -13.78
N GLY A 191 -5.49 -1.60 -13.93
CA GLY A 191 -6.04 -2.55 -14.90
C GLY A 191 -7.47 -3.02 -14.66
N ILE A 192 -8.05 -2.78 -13.48
CA ILE A 192 -9.43 -3.20 -13.14
C ILE A 192 -10.37 -2.00 -13.04
N ALA A 193 -9.88 -0.79 -13.28
CA ALA A 193 -10.59 0.45 -13.00
C ALA A 193 -11.57 0.88 -14.12
N SER A 194 -11.91 -0.02 -15.04
CA SER A 194 -12.95 0.15 -16.06
C SER A 194 -14.14 -0.77 -15.77
N GLU A 195 -15.30 -0.47 -16.35
CA GLU A 195 -16.46 -1.37 -16.36
C GLU A 195 -16.34 -2.49 -17.38
N ASP A 196 -15.50 -2.27 -18.39
CA ASP A 196 -15.34 -3.20 -19.49
C ASP A 196 -14.52 -4.43 -19.09
N TYR A 197 -14.66 -5.49 -19.88
CA TYR A 197 -13.98 -6.76 -19.67
C TYR A 197 -12.55 -6.79 -20.27
N TRP A 198 -11.75 -5.74 -20.04
CA TRP A 198 -10.35 -5.65 -20.49
C TRP A 198 -9.46 -4.93 -19.48
N VAL A 199 -8.13 -5.04 -19.66
CA VAL A 199 -7.13 -4.40 -18.77
C VAL A 199 -7.09 -2.89 -18.99
N ALA A 200 -7.76 -2.13 -18.13
CA ALA A 200 -7.79 -0.67 -18.20
C ALA A 200 -6.38 -0.04 -18.21
N ASN A 201 -6.25 1.10 -18.89
CA ASN A 201 -4.98 1.79 -19.10
C ASN A 201 -4.83 3.06 -18.25
N TYR A 202 -3.64 3.64 -18.21
CA TYR A 202 -3.35 4.86 -17.45
C TYR A 202 -4.24 6.03 -17.86
N ALA A 203 -4.52 6.19 -19.16
CA ALA A 203 -5.39 7.25 -19.67
C ALA A 203 -6.84 7.12 -19.17
N ASN A 204 -7.40 5.90 -19.14
CA ASN A 204 -8.70 5.63 -18.55
C ASN A 204 -8.74 6.03 -17.07
N PHE A 205 -7.72 5.64 -16.30
CA PHE A 205 -7.64 5.99 -14.89
C PHE A 205 -7.56 7.51 -14.66
N MET A 206 -6.72 8.20 -15.43
CA MET A 206 -6.57 9.65 -15.38
C MET A 206 -7.88 10.38 -15.64
N ASN A 207 -8.59 9.99 -16.69
CA ASN A 207 -9.75 10.74 -17.17
C ASN A 207 -11.03 10.38 -16.42
N ASN A 208 -11.17 9.12 -15.99
CA ASN A 208 -12.43 8.60 -15.48
C ASN A 208 -12.42 8.29 -13.99
N VAL A 209 -11.25 8.06 -13.38
CA VAL A 209 -11.15 7.58 -11.98
C VAL A 209 -10.59 8.64 -11.06
N LEU A 210 -9.50 9.34 -11.42
CA LEU A 210 -8.96 10.44 -10.60
C LEU A 210 -10.02 11.51 -10.24
N PRO A 211 -10.91 11.95 -11.16
CA PRO A 211 -11.98 12.88 -10.82
C PRO A 211 -12.93 12.34 -9.75
N ARG A 212 -13.24 11.04 -9.78
CA ARG A 212 -14.09 10.39 -8.76
C ARG A 212 -13.42 10.39 -7.40
N ILE A 213 -12.14 9.99 -7.36
CA ILE A 213 -11.34 9.96 -6.13
C ILE A 213 -11.31 11.35 -5.49
N LYS A 214 -11.02 12.40 -6.28
CA LYS A 214 -11.03 13.78 -5.78
C LYS A 214 -12.41 14.18 -5.27
N HIS A 215 -13.46 13.87 -6.03
CA HIS A 215 -14.84 14.19 -5.66
C HIS A 215 -15.27 13.53 -4.34
N GLN A 216 -14.79 12.30 -4.07
CA GLN A 216 -15.06 11.58 -2.83
C GLN A 216 -14.29 12.13 -1.61
N GLY A 217 -13.39 13.10 -1.78
CA GLY A 217 -12.68 13.76 -0.68
C GLY A 217 -11.39 13.05 -0.23
N TYR A 218 -10.95 12.02 -0.95
CA TYR A 218 -9.62 11.43 -0.76
C TYR A 218 -8.54 12.43 -1.18
N ASN A 219 -7.42 12.41 -0.47
CA ASN A 219 -6.28 13.29 -0.72
C ASN A 219 -5.00 12.53 -1.07
N ALA A 220 -5.05 11.20 -1.05
CA ALA A 220 -3.97 10.33 -1.46
C ALA A 220 -4.50 9.14 -2.26
N ILE A 221 -3.68 8.59 -3.15
CA ILE A 221 -3.90 7.30 -3.81
C ILE A 221 -2.74 6.35 -3.49
N GLN A 222 -3.07 5.08 -3.25
CA GLN A 222 -2.10 3.99 -3.18
C GLN A 222 -2.23 3.18 -4.46
N ILE A 223 -1.26 3.29 -5.37
CA ILE A 223 -1.32 2.60 -6.66
C ILE A 223 -0.61 1.26 -6.56
N MET A 224 -1.38 0.19 -6.68
CA MET A 224 -0.91 -1.18 -6.70
C MET A 224 -0.41 -1.60 -8.09
N ALA A 225 0.41 -2.65 -8.13
CA ALA A 225 0.79 -3.39 -9.34
C ALA A 225 1.48 -2.58 -10.46
N ILE A 226 2.23 -1.53 -10.11
CA ILE A 226 2.99 -0.73 -11.10
C ILE A 226 4.32 -1.38 -11.48
N MET A 227 5.05 -1.95 -10.52
CA MET A 227 6.25 -2.73 -10.84
C MET A 227 5.85 -3.90 -11.74
N GLU A 228 6.55 -4.06 -12.85
CA GLU A 228 6.13 -5.03 -13.86
C GLU A 228 6.16 -6.46 -13.32
N HIS A 229 5.10 -7.19 -13.63
CA HIS A 229 4.83 -8.54 -13.14
C HIS A 229 4.24 -9.36 -14.29
N ALA A 230 4.81 -10.52 -14.62
CA ALA A 230 4.34 -11.31 -15.77
C ALA A 230 2.96 -11.98 -15.53
N TYR A 231 2.67 -12.35 -14.28
CA TYR A 231 1.41 -13.01 -13.92
C TYR A 231 0.37 -12.00 -13.43
N TYR A 232 -0.62 -11.67 -14.26
CA TYR A 232 -1.59 -10.60 -13.95
C TYR A 232 -2.42 -10.89 -12.70
N ALA A 233 -2.80 -12.15 -12.48
CA ALA A 233 -3.54 -12.57 -11.30
C ALA A 233 -2.70 -12.62 -10.01
N SER A 234 -1.39 -12.30 -10.07
CA SER A 234 -0.60 -12.03 -8.86
C SER A 234 -0.96 -10.71 -8.20
N PHE A 235 -1.80 -9.89 -8.84
CA PHE A 235 -2.19 -8.57 -8.37
C PHE A 235 -1.01 -7.59 -8.19
N GLY A 236 0.12 -7.84 -8.87
CA GLY A 236 1.33 -7.06 -8.75
C GLY A 236 2.41 -7.66 -7.84
N TYR A 237 2.08 -8.66 -7.03
CA TYR A 237 3.02 -9.20 -6.04
C TYR A 237 4.14 -10.06 -6.64
N GLN A 238 3.95 -10.64 -7.84
CA GLN A 238 4.98 -11.43 -8.51
C GLN A 238 5.83 -10.58 -9.48
N VAL A 239 6.60 -9.65 -8.91
CA VAL A 239 7.44 -8.71 -9.69
C VAL A 239 8.52 -9.46 -10.47
N THR A 240 8.66 -9.11 -11.76
CA THR A 240 9.66 -9.66 -12.67
C THR A 240 10.70 -8.61 -13.09
N SER A 241 10.29 -7.37 -13.37
CA SER A 241 11.19 -6.28 -13.80
C SER A 241 10.98 -5.04 -12.92
N PHE A 242 11.89 -4.85 -11.96
CA PHE A 242 11.69 -3.93 -10.84
C PHE A 242 11.69 -2.44 -11.24
N PHE A 243 12.41 -2.07 -12.31
CA PHE A 243 12.49 -0.68 -12.78
C PHE A 243 11.45 -0.37 -13.87
N ALA A 244 10.71 -1.38 -14.33
CA ALA A 244 9.73 -1.24 -15.40
C ALA A 244 8.35 -0.90 -14.84
N ALA A 245 7.75 0.18 -15.37
CA ALA A 245 6.32 0.40 -15.22
C ALA A 245 5.57 -0.66 -16.05
N SER A 246 4.57 -1.29 -15.44
CA SER A 246 3.79 -2.38 -16.06
C SER A 246 3.19 -1.97 -17.40
N SER A 247 3.68 -2.62 -18.46
CA SER A 247 3.34 -2.33 -19.85
C SER A 247 1.89 -2.66 -20.22
N ARG A 248 1.19 -3.41 -19.35
CA ARG A 248 -0.24 -3.71 -19.54
C ARG A 248 -1.10 -2.45 -19.57
N TYR A 249 -0.72 -1.43 -18.82
CA TYR A 249 -1.54 -0.24 -18.66
C TYR A 249 -1.10 0.91 -19.59
N GLY A 250 0.02 0.76 -20.29
CA GLY A 250 0.58 1.79 -21.16
C GLY A 250 2.09 1.94 -20.98
N THR A 251 2.59 3.07 -21.42
CA THR A 251 4.01 3.43 -21.44
C THR A 251 4.46 4.10 -20.14
N PRO A 252 5.78 4.14 -19.87
CA PRO A 252 6.36 4.93 -18.78
C PRO A 252 5.90 6.41 -18.79
N GLU A 253 5.76 7.01 -19.96
CA GLU A 253 5.36 8.42 -20.10
C GLU A 253 3.89 8.64 -19.72
N GLU A 254 3.02 7.65 -19.96
CA GLU A 254 1.62 7.70 -19.54
C GLU A 254 1.47 7.52 -18.01
N LEU A 255 2.36 6.76 -17.36
CA LEU A 255 2.42 6.72 -15.90
C LEU A 255 2.86 8.07 -15.31
N LYS A 256 3.89 8.71 -15.89
CA LYS A 256 4.30 10.08 -15.49
C LYS A 256 3.14 11.05 -15.64
N ALA A 257 2.40 10.97 -16.74
CA ALA A 257 1.20 11.79 -16.95
C ALA A 257 0.13 11.54 -15.88
N LEU A 258 -0.05 10.30 -15.44
CA LEU A 258 -1.01 9.97 -14.38
C LEU A 258 -0.62 10.59 -13.05
N VAL A 259 0.65 10.48 -12.65
CA VAL A 259 1.14 11.08 -11.40
C VAL A 259 1.03 12.60 -11.46
N ASP A 260 1.45 13.23 -12.57
CA ASP A 260 1.34 14.69 -12.76
C ASP A 260 -0.11 15.17 -12.72
N ARG A 261 -1.05 14.40 -13.30
CA ARG A 261 -2.48 14.70 -13.24
C ARG A 261 -3.05 14.57 -11.83
N ALA A 262 -2.60 13.58 -11.06
CA ALA A 262 -2.99 13.45 -9.65
C ALA A 262 -2.48 14.67 -8.84
N HIS A 263 -1.23 15.09 -9.08
CA HIS A 263 -0.65 16.28 -8.45
C HIS A 263 -1.38 17.57 -8.82
N GLU A 264 -1.76 17.76 -10.08
CA GLU A 264 -2.62 18.87 -10.52
C GLU A 264 -3.92 18.93 -9.71
N MET A 265 -4.48 17.77 -9.39
CA MET A 265 -5.71 17.64 -8.59
C MET A 265 -5.46 17.73 -7.08
N GLY A 266 -4.22 17.95 -6.64
CA GLY A 266 -3.83 18.00 -5.23
C GLY A 266 -4.00 16.65 -4.53
N ILE A 267 -3.70 15.55 -5.23
CA ILE A 267 -3.72 14.18 -4.72
C ILE A 267 -2.28 13.69 -4.56
N TYR A 268 -1.95 13.24 -3.36
CA TYR A 268 -0.70 12.59 -3.01
C TYR A 268 -0.65 11.17 -3.61
N VAL A 269 0.48 10.72 -4.15
CA VAL A 269 0.57 9.44 -4.89
C VAL A 269 1.60 8.53 -4.25
N LEU A 270 1.15 7.42 -3.69
CA LEU A 270 1.98 6.36 -3.12
C LEU A 270 2.06 5.17 -4.09
N LEU A 271 3.21 4.50 -4.10
CA LEU A 271 3.46 3.29 -4.88
C LEU A 271 3.59 2.06 -3.97
N ASP A 272 3.02 0.92 -4.38
CA ASP A 272 3.36 -0.38 -3.81
C ASP A 272 4.77 -0.80 -4.24
N VAL A 273 5.64 -1.03 -3.26
CA VAL A 273 7.01 -1.52 -3.44
C VAL A 273 7.09 -2.95 -2.89
N VAL A 274 7.27 -3.90 -3.80
CA VAL A 274 7.41 -5.32 -3.47
C VAL A 274 8.89 -5.68 -3.43
N HIS A 275 9.55 -5.34 -2.33
CA HIS A 275 10.95 -5.70 -2.08
C HIS A 275 11.10 -6.90 -1.12
N SER A 276 10.00 -7.53 -0.72
CA SER A 276 10.01 -8.71 0.15
C SER A 276 10.47 -9.98 -0.58
N HIS A 277 10.17 -10.08 -1.88
CA HIS A 277 10.48 -11.23 -2.73
C HIS A 277 10.51 -10.82 -4.20
N ALA A 278 10.89 -11.77 -5.07
CA ALA A 278 10.77 -11.64 -6.52
C ALA A 278 10.13 -12.90 -7.11
N SER A 279 9.52 -12.76 -8.29
CA SER A 279 9.02 -13.90 -9.04
C SER A 279 10.12 -14.91 -9.34
N LYS A 280 9.77 -16.21 -9.32
CA LYS A 280 10.67 -17.29 -9.73
C LYS A 280 10.88 -17.39 -11.24
N ASN A 281 10.27 -16.51 -12.03
CA ASN A 281 10.44 -16.48 -13.47
C ASN A 281 11.91 -16.25 -13.89
N VAL A 282 12.45 -17.17 -14.69
CA VAL A 282 13.85 -17.13 -15.17
C VAL A 282 13.98 -16.42 -16.52
N LEU A 283 12.96 -16.51 -17.38
CA LEU A 283 13.02 -16.03 -18.77
C LEU A 283 12.76 -14.52 -18.92
N ASP A 284 11.95 -13.97 -18.02
CA ASP A 284 11.51 -12.57 -18.04
C ASP A 284 11.59 -11.89 -16.67
N GLY A 285 12.10 -12.60 -15.66
CA GLY A 285 12.30 -12.10 -14.29
C GLY A 285 13.77 -12.05 -13.87
N LEU A 286 13.99 -11.66 -12.62
CA LEU A 286 15.31 -11.53 -12.00
C LEU A 286 15.94 -12.88 -11.60
N ASN A 287 15.13 -13.94 -11.53
CA ASN A 287 15.58 -15.26 -11.09
C ASN A 287 16.65 -15.83 -12.03
N GLN A 288 17.73 -16.36 -11.46
CA GLN A 288 18.85 -16.96 -12.21
C GLN A 288 19.39 -16.05 -13.32
N PHE A 289 19.46 -14.74 -13.05
CA PHE A 289 19.97 -13.76 -13.99
C PHE A 289 21.36 -14.17 -14.51
N ASP A 290 22.34 -14.39 -13.64
CA ASP A 290 23.71 -14.78 -14.03
C ASP A 290 23.89 -16.30 -14.19
N GLY A 291 22.80 -17.06 -14.25
CA GLY A 291 22.81 -18.52 -14.31
C GLY A 291 22.98 -19.23 -12.96
N THR A 292 23.07 -18.49 -11.85
CA THR A 292 23.15 -19.04 -10.49
C THR A 292 21.86 -18.82 -9.71
N ASN A 293 21.65 -19.56 -8.62
CA ASN A 293 20.54 -19.27 -7.72
C ASN A 293 20.81 -18.07 -6.80
N SER A 294 22.06 -17.61 -6.66
CA SER A 294 22.50 -16.76 -5.55
C SER A 294 22.92 -15.33 -5.92
N CYS A 295 22.63 -14.87 -7.14
CA CYS A 295 22.98 -13.52 -7.60
C CYS A 295 22.38 -12.42 -6.72
N PHE A 296 21.09 -12.08 -6.91
CA PHE A 296 20.38 -11.12 -6.06
C PHE A 296 19.75 -11.76 -4.82
N PHE A 297 19.78 -13.08 -4.74
CA PHE A 297 18.98 -13.88 -3.80
C PHE A 297 19.88 -14.75 -2.93
N HIS A 298 19.38 -15.20 -1.78
CA HIS A 298 20.04 -16.29 -1.08
C HIS A 298 19.97 -17.60 -1.90
N ASP A 299 20.89 -18.53 -1.67
CA ASP A 299 20.82 -19.89 -2.24
C ASP A 299 19.98 -20.84 -1.37
N GLY A 300 19.61 -21.99 -1.94
CA GLY A 300 18.95 -23.09 -1.25
C GLY A 300 17.61 -22.70 -0.62
N GLY A 301 17.31 -23.31 0.54
CA GLY A 301 16.03 -23.11 1.23
C GLY A 301 15.82 -21.66 1.72
N ARG A 302 16.89 -20.97 2.13
CA ARG A 302 16.82 -19.56 2.57
C ARG A 302 16.40 -18.62 1.43
N GLY A 303 16.73 -18.97 0.19
CA GLY A 303 16.43 -18.19 -1.00
C GLY A 303 15.05 -18.38 -1.60
N THR A 304 14.17 -19.17 -0.97
CA THR A 304 12.88 -19.55 -1.54
C THR A 304 11.77 -19.38 -0.50
N HIS A 305 10.72 -18.64 -0.87
CA HIS A 305 9.52 -18.52 -0.05
C HIS A 305 8.55 -19.67 -0.42
N PRO A 306 8.29 -20.64 0.47
CA PRO A 306 7.55 -21.85 0.10
C PRO A 306 6.07 -21.59 -0.20
N LEU A 307 5.41 -20.69 0.54
CA LEU A 307 3.98 -20.41 0.35
C LEU A 307 3.70 -19.58 -0.92
N TRP A 308 4.54 -18.58 -1.20
CA TRP A 308 4.43 -17.71 -2.36
C TRP A 308 5.17 -18.23 -3.59
N ASP A 309 5.88 -19.35 -3.48
CA ASP A 309 6.62 -19.99 -4.58
C ASP A 309 7.56 -19.00 -5.32
N SER A 310 8.33 -18.26 -4.52
CA SER A 310 9.07 -17.05 -4.92
C SER A 310 10.52 -17.04 -4.45
N ARG A 311 11.35 -16.12 -4.96
CA ARG A 311 12.75 -15.93 -4.56
C ARG A 311 12.90 -14.86 -3.48
N LEU A 312 13.85 -15.05 -2.55
CA LEU A 312 14.11 -14.14 -1.43
C LEU A 312 15.48 -13.47 -1.57
N PHE A 313 15.50 -12.15 -1.49
CA PHE A 313 16.71 -11.32 -1.67
C PHE A 313 17.78 -11.63 -0.63
N ASP A 314 19.04 -11.53 -1.03
CA ASP A 314 20.16 -11.46 -0.09
C ASP A 314 20.46 -9.98 0.21
N TYR A 315 19.86 -9.47 1.30
CA TYR A 315 19.99 -8.08 1.73
C TYR A 315 21.40 -7.73 2.26
N THR A 316 22.31 -8.71 2.37
CA THR A 316 23.71 -8.45 2.79
C THR A 316 24.62 -8.05 1.63
N GLN A 317 24.20 -8.33 0.39
CA GLN A 317 24.99 -8.05 -0.80
C GLN A 317 24.93 -6.57 -1.17
N MET A 318 26.09 -5.98 -1.40
CA MET A 318 26.20 -4.56 -1.76
C MET A 318 25.43 -4.23 -3.04
N GLU A 319 25.48 -5.11 -4.05
CA GLU A 319 24.81 -4.88 -5.32
C GLU A 319 23.29 -5.15 -5.25
N THR A 320 22.83 -6.02 -4.33
CA THR A 320 21.40 -6.14 -4.00
C THR A 320 20.88 -4.88 -3.30
N LEU A 321 21.62 -4.37 -2.31
CA LEU A 321 21.29 -3.09 -1.67
C LEU A 321 21.28 -1.94 -2.68
N ARG A 322 22.26 -1.90 -3.59
CA ARG A 322 22.31 -0.93 -4.69
C ARG A 322 21.08 -0.99 -5.55
N PHE A 323 20.69 -2.18 -5.97
CA PHE A 323 19.51 -2.43 -6.79
C PHE A 323 18.23 -1.92 -6.12
N LEU A 324 17.97 -2.34 -4.87
CA LEU A 324 16.74 -2.01 -4.16
C LEU A 324 16.67 -0.54 -3.73
N LEU A 325 17.76 0.04 -3.21
CA LEU A 325 17.79 1.46 -2.85
C LEU A 325 17.71 2.37 -4.08
N SER A 326 18.34 1.97 -5.19
CA SER A 326 18.19 2.69 -6.47
C SER A 326 16.77 2.58 -7.01
N ASN A 327 16.08 1.47 -6.78
CA ASN A 327 14.69 1.30 -7.18
C ASN A 327 13.75 2.26 -6.44
N CYS A 328 13.90 2.38 -5.12
CA CYS A 328 13.16 3.40 -4.36
C CYS A 328 13.48 4.82 -4.88
N HIS A 329 14.75 5.15 -5.14
CA HIS A 329 15.11 6.47 -5.66
C HIS A 329 14.57 6.72 -7.08
N TRP A 330 14.56 5.69 -7.92
CA TRP A 330 14.04 5.70 -9.29
C TRP A 330 12.58 6.13 -9.32
N TYR A 331 11.71 5.47 -8.55
CA TYR A 331 10.28 5.83 -8.54
C TYR A 331 9.99 7.21 -7.94
N LEU A 332 10.76 7.66 -6.94
CA LEU A 332 10.61 9.01 -6.37
C LEU A 332 11.08 10.12 -7.32
N LYS A 333 12.06 9.85 -8.19
CA LYS A 333 12.65 10.82 -9.12
C LYS A 333 12.03 10.76 -10.52
N GLU A 334 12.02 9.60 -11.16
CA GLU A 334 11.57 9.44 -12.55
C GLU A 334 10.05 9.63 -12.69
N TYR A 335 9.29 9.07 -11.75
CA TYR A 335 7.83 9.08 -11.79
C TYR A 335 7.20 10.04 -10.78
N GLN A 336 8.02 10.73 -9.97
CA GLN A 336 7.58 11.72 -8.98
C GLN A 336 6.60 11.18 -7.92
N PHE A 337 6.58 9.88 -7.63
CA PHE A 337 5.80 9.34 -6.51
C PHE A 337 6.15 10.07 -5.20
N ASP A 338 5.18 10.20 -4.31
CA ASP A 338 5.29 10.92 -3.06
C ASP A 338 5.58 10.02 -1.85
N GLY A 339 5.80 8.74 -2.08
CA GLY A 339 6.05 7.76 -1.04
C GLY A 339 5.68 6.35 -1.46
N PHE A 340 5.72 5.45 -0.49
CA PHE A 340 5.60 4.02 -0.73
C PHE A 340 4.75 3.31 0.33
N ARG A 341 4.12 2.22 -0.08
CA ARG A 341 3.80 1.11 0.81
C ARG A 341 4.77 -0.03 0.52
N PHE A 342 5.43 -0.56 1.54
CA PHE A 342 6.29 -1.72 1.43
C PHE A 342 5.45 -2.96 1.75
N ASP A 343 5.34 -3.87 0.79
CA ASP A 343 4.49 -5.05 0.88
C ASP A 343 5.24 -6.28 1.39
N GLY A 344 4.55 -7.09 2.20
CA GLY A 344 5.11 -8.29 2.80
C GLY A 344 6.21 -8.02 3.83
N VAL A 345 6.15 -6.92 4.58
CA VAL A 345 7.16 -6.57 5.59
C VAL A 345 7.24 -7.65 6.68
N THR A 346 6.13 -8.28 7.07
CA THR A 346 6.17 -9.45 7.96
C THR A 346 7.08 -10.56 7.42
N SER A 347 6.98 -10.85 6.11
CA SER A 347 7.79 -11.90 5.47
C SER A 347 9.28 -11.55 5.50
N MET A 348 9.60 -10.26 5.39
CA MET A 348 10.97 -9.76 5.51
C MET A 348 11.49 -9.87 6.94
N LEU A 349 10.71 -9.44 7.93
CA LEU A 349 11.15 -9.30 9.32
C LEU A 349 11.49 -10.63 10.00
N TYR A 350 10.96 -11.75 9.53
CA TYR A 350 11.15 -13.05 10.18
C TYR A 350 11.64 -14.11 9.22
N HIS A 351 12.58 -14.95 9.66
CA HIS A 351 13.02 -16.14 8.90
C HIS A 351 11.89 -17.16 8.70
N SER A 352 10.90 -17.19 9.59
CA SER A 352 9.66 -17.96 9.41
C SER A 352 8.64 -17.33 8.47
N HIS A 353 8.88 -16.07 8.05
CA HIS A 353 7.97 -15.25 7.26
C HIS A 353 6.59 -15.01 7.91
N GLY A 354 6.49 -15.20 9.23
CA GLY A 354 5.22 -15.18 9.96
C GLY A 354 4.34 -16.43 9.72
N MET A 355 4.79 -17.40 8.93
CA MET A 355 3.99 -18.59 8.62
C MET A 355 3.86 -19.49 9.85
N GLY A 356 2.62 -19.86 10.18
CA GLY A 356 2.32 -20.73 11.32
C GLY A 356 2.71 -20.14 12.68
N HIS A 357 2.96 -18.83 12.74
CA HIS A 357 3.36 -18.13 13.96
C HIS A 357 2.26 -17.15 14.38
N GLY A 358 1.75 -17.32 15.60
CA GLY A 358 0.90 -16.31 16.22
C GLY A 358 1.74 -15.29 16.95
N PHE A 359 1.41 -14.01 16.82
CA PHE A 359 2.05 -12.93 17.57
C PHE A 359 1.17 -12.56 18.76
N SER A 360 1.62 -12.89 19.96
CA SER A 360 0.87 -12.65 21.20
C SER A 360 1.05 -11.22 21.74
N GLY A 361 2.09 -10.55 21.28
CA GLY A 361 2.56 -9.26 21.82
C GLY A 361 3.71 -9.41 22.82
N ASP A 362 4.18 -10.64 23.10
CA ASP A 362 5.43 -10.85 23.84
C ASP A 362 6.62 -10.37 23.00
N TYR A 363 7.47 -9.52 23.60
CA TYR A 363 8.57 -8.87 22.89
C TYR A 363 9.67 -9.85 22.50
N ASN A 364 9.75 -11.01 23.15
CA ASN A 364 10.69 -12.06 22.75
C ASN A 364 10.38 -12.63 21.36
N GLU A 365 9.13 -12.53 20.88
CA GLU A 365 8.72 -12.92 19.52
C GLU A 365 9.31 -11.98 18.46
N TYR A 366 9.53 -10.70 18.81
CA TYR A 366 10.00 -9.63 17.91
C TYR A 366 11.51 -9.35 17.98
N PHE A 367 12.14 -9.72 19.09
CA PHE A 367 13.57 -9.44 19.37
C PHE A 367 14.39 -10.73 19.57
N GLY A 368 13.85 -11.87 19.11
CA GLY A 368 14.51 -13.18 19.15
C GLY A 368 15.33 -13.51 17.91
N LEU A 369 15.85 -14.74 17.86
CA LEU A 369 16.66 -15.25 16.73
C LEU A 369 15.88 -15.46 15.43
N ASN A 370 14.55 -15.47 15.49
CA ASN A 370 13.72 -15.59 14.29
C ASN A 370 13.65 -14.29 13.50
N THR A 371 13.99 -13.14 14.11
CA THR A 371 13.98 -11.86 13.42
C THR A 371 15.17 -11.75 12.48
N ASP A 372 14.90 -11.53 11.20
CA ASP A 372 15.93 -11.33 10.19
C ASP A 372 16.52 -9.92 10.34
N THR A 373 17.76 -9.85 10.83
CA THR A 373 18.46 -8.58 11.01
C THR A 373 18.87 -7.97 9.68
N GLU A 374 19.12 -8.79 8.65
CA GLU A 374 19.65 -8.33 7.37
C GLU A 374 18.56 -7.56 6.61
N SER A 375 17.34 -8.09 6.61
CA SER A 375 16.17 -7.41 6.04
C SER A 375 15.80 -6.14 6.81
N LEU A 376 15.87 -6.17 8.15
CA LEU A 376 15.60 -4.99 8.98
C LEU A 376 16.64 -3.89 8.74
N VAL A 377 17.92 -4.24 8.55
CA VAL A 377 18.96 -3.27 8.18
C VAL A 377 18.67 -2.66 6.81
N TYR A 378 18.21 -3.45 5.83
CA TYR A 378 17.75 -2.91 4.55
C TYR A 378 16.57 -1.94 4.72
N ILE A 379 15.56 -2.29 5.54
CA ILE A 379 14.42 -1.41 5.86
C ILE A 379 14.92 -0.09 6.47
N MET A 380 15.84 -0.13 7.44
CA MET A 380 16.43 1.06 8.05
C MET A 380 17.20 1.90 7.03
N LEU A 381 17.98 1.27 6.14
CA LEU A 381 18.69 1.96 5.06
C LEU A 381 17.73 2.62 4.07
N ALA A 382 16.66 1.93 3.69
CA ALA A 382 15.65 2.44 2.76
C ALA A 382 14.94 3.67 3.36
N ASN A 383 14.42 3.57 4.58
CA ASN A 383 13.75 4.69 5.23
C ASN A 383 14.71 5.85 5.54
N HIS A 384 15.95 5.57 5.98
CA HIS A 384 16.96 6.60 6.17
C HIS A 384 17.24 7.35 4.86
N MET A 385 17.42 6.62 3.75
CA MET A 385 17.66 7.20 2.44
C MET A 385 16.47 8.01 1.93
N ILE A 386 15.27 7.45 1.99
CA ILE A 386 14.03 8.09 1.52
C ILE A 386 13.84 9.41 2.26
N HIS A 387 13.92 9.40 3.59
CA HIS A 387 13.65 10.59 4.40
C HIS A 387 14.79 11.61 4.37
N THR A 388 16.02 11.19 4.08
CA THR A 388 17.16 12.10 3.91
C THR A 388 17.13 12.80 2.54
N LEU A 389 16.83 12.06 1.47
CA LEU A 389 16.88 12.58 0.09
C LEU A 389 15.54 13.16 -0.39
N HIS A 390 14.44 12.75 0.24
CA HIS A 390 13.06 13.12 -0.08
C HIS A 390 12.24 13.29 1.21
N PRO A 391 12.50 14.33 2.03
CA PRO A 391 11.96 14.47 3.39
C PRO A 391 10.44 14.60 3.48
N ASN A 392 9.77 14.84 2.36
CA ASN A 392 8.32 14.86 2.31
C ASN A 392 7.73 13.47 2.07
N ALA A 393 8.52 12.48 1.64
CA ALA A 393 8.00 11.17 1.29
C ALA A 393 7.41 10.42 2.49
N ILE A 394 6.33 9.70 2.26
CA ILE A 394 5.68 8.87 3.29
C ILE A 394 5.94 7.40 3.00
N THR A 395 6.28 6.63 4.02
CA THR A 395 6.49 5.18 3.93
C THR A 395 5.52 4.43 4.85
N ILE A 396 4.84 3.43 4.30
CA ILE A 396 3.84 2.61 4.99
C ILE A 396 4.30 1.17 5.00
N ALA A 397 4.30 0.52 6.16
CA ALA A 397 4.60 -0.91 6.28
C ALA A 397 3.33 -1.77 6.24
N GLU A 398 3.29 -2.76 5.35
CA GLU A 398 2.37 -3.89 5.45
C GLU A 398 2.96 -4.96 6.39
N ASP A 399 2.72 -4.78 7.69
CA ASP A 399 3.15 -5.72 8.74
C ASP A 399 1.97 -6.14 9.62
N VAL A 400 1.63 -7.43 9.57
CA VAL A 400 0.60 -8.05 10.40
C VAL A 400 1.12 -8.38 11.80
N SER A 401 2.43 -8.57 11.98
CA SER A 401 3.00 -9.01 13.27
C SER A 401 2.90 -7.95 14.38
N GLY A 402 2.97 -6.68 13.99
CA GLY A 402 2.99 -5.56 14.89
C GLY A 402 4.29 -5.39 15.66
N MET A 403 5.40 -5.57 14.95
CA MET A 403 6.75 -5.38 15.50
C MET A 403 6.86 -3.99 16.16
N PRO A 404 7.23 -3.92 17.45
CA PRO A 404 7.48 -2.66 18.15
C PRO A 404 8.57 -1.82 17.47
N ALA A 405 8.40 -0.49 17.49
CA ALA A 405 9.36 0.47 16.94
C ALA A 405 9.52 0.44 15.41
N LEU A 406 8.72 -0.36 14.68
CA LEU A 406 8.78 -0.42 13.21
C LEU A 406 8.46 0.95 12.60
N CYS A 407 7.52 1.69 13.19
CA CYS A 407 7.11 3.03 12.75
C CYS A 407 7.72 4.15 13.60
N ARG A 408 8.92 3.92 14.15
CA ARG A 408 9.72 4.93 14.87
C ARG A 408 10.96 5.30 14.05
N PRO A 409 11.47 6.54 14.16
CA PRO A 409 12.65 6.99 13.40
C PRO A 409 13.85 6.05 13.54
N VAL A 410 14.64 5.94 12.47
CA VAL A 410 15.87 5.13 12.46
C VAL A 410 16.85 5.60 13.56
N ASP A 411 16.93 6.91 13.82
CA ASP A 411 17.80 7.49 14.85
C ASP A 411 17.33 7.21 16.30
N GLU A 412 16.10 6.73 16.48
CA GLU A 412 15.62 6.18 17.76
C GLU A 412 15.93 4.67 17.90
N GLY A 413 16.47 4.03 16.85
CA GLY A 413 16.64 2.59 16.77
C GLY A 413 15.45 1.84 16.17
N GLY A 414 14.49 2.57 15.58
CA GLY A 414 13.31 2.00 14.92
C GLY A 414 13.54 1.63 13.45
N GLY A 415 12.47 1.11 12.81
CA GLY A 415 12.48 0.74 11.39
C GLY A 415 12.42 1.92 10.42
N GLY A 416 11.91 3.07 10.88
CA GLY A 416 11.85 4.32 10.10
C GLY A 416 10.56 4.53 9.29
N PHE A 417 9.61 3.59 9.32
CA PHE A 417 8.33 3.79 8.63
C PHE A 417 7.50 4.91 9.27
N ASP A 418 6.69 5.60 8.47
CA ASP A 418 5.77 6.61 8.97
C ASP A 418 4.49 5.99 9.52
N PHE A 419 3.97 4.97 8.84
CA PHE A 419 2.75 4.27 9.24
C PHE A 419 2.88 2.75 9.08
N ARG A 420 2.00 2.01 9.75
CA ARG A 420 1.69 0.62 9.42
C ARG A 420 0.22 0.44 9.09
N LEU A 421 -0.10 -0.62 8.35
CA LEU A 421 -1.49 -1.02 8.13
C LEU A 421 -2.13 -1.62 9.40
N GLY A 422 -3.37 -1.21 9.70
CA GLY A 422 -4.20 -1.76 10.77
C GLY A 422 -4.86 -3.08 10.39
N MET A 423 -4.06 -4.12 10.10
CA MET A 423 -4.51 -5.36 9.45
C MET A 423 -5.50 -6.20 10.28
N ALA A 424 -5.56 -6.01 11.61
CA ALA A 424 -6.54 -6.69 12.47
C ALA A 424 -7.97 -6.10 12.37
N LEU A 425 -8.12 -4.89 11.80
CA LEU A 425 -9.41 -4.21 11.73
C LEU A 425 -10.40 -4.90 10.78
N PRO A 426 -10.03 -5.27 9.53
CA PRO A 426 -10.91 -6.07 8.67
C PRO A 426 -11.25 -7.45 9.24
N ASP A 427 -10.28 -8.13 9.85
CA ASP A 427 -10.47 -9.47 10.43
C ASP A 427 -11.58 -9.48 11.49
N LEU A 428 -11.65 -8.42 12.32
CA LEU A 428 -12.75 -8.22 13.26
C LEU A 428 -14.09 -8.20 12.53
N TRP A 429 -14.22 -7.38 11.48
CA TRP A 429 -15.50 -7.20 10.79
C TRP A 429 -15.95 -8.47 10.08
N ILE A 430 -15.03 -9.16 9.39
CA ILE A 430 -15.31 -10.46 8.75
C ILE A 430 -15.77 -11.46 9.80
N LYS A 431 -15.04 -11.58 10.91
CA LYS A 431 -15.38 -12.51 12.00
C LYS A 431 -16.78 -12.23 12.54
N LEU A 432 -17.08 -10.97 12.86
CA LEU A 432 -18.39 -10.57 13.37
C LEU A 432 -19.53 -10.85 12.37
N LEU A 433 -19.32 -10.56 11.08
CA LEU A 433 -20.33 -10.78 10.04
C LEU A 433 -20.52 -12.24 9.67
N LYS A 434 -19.47 -13.05 9.76
CA LYS A 434 -19.48 -14.47 9.39
C LYS A 434 -19.96 -15.37 10.52
N GLU A 435 -19.59 -15.06 11.76
CA GLU A 435 -19.71 -15.99 12.89
C GLU A 435 -20.73 -15.56 13.96
N GLN A 436 -21.20 -14.31 13.94
CA GLN A 436 -22.02 -13.76 15.04
C GLN A 436 -23.29 -13.07 14.54
N LYS A 437 -24.36 -13.16 15.33
CA LYS A 437 -25.56 -12.33 15.14
C LYS A 437 -25.34 -10.93 15.70
N ASP A 438 -26.03 -9.92 15.16
CA ASP A 438 -25.91 -8.52 15.57
C ASP A 438 -26.07 -8.34 17.10
N GLU A 439 -27.06 -9.00 17.70
CA GLU A 439 -27.31 -8.96 19.16
C GLU A 439 -26.19 -9.55 20.03
N ASP A 440 -25.31 -10.37 19.45
CA ASP A 440 -24.19 -11.00 20.15
C ASP A 440 -22.87 -10.22 19.97
N TRP A 441 -22.86 -9.17 19.14
CA TRP A 441 -21.67 -8.35 18.92
C TRP A 441 -21.23 -7.67 20.21
N ASN A 442 -19.99 -7.90 20.61
CA ASN A 442 -19.41 -7.31 21.80
C ASN A 442 -18.83 -5.92 21.51
N MET A 443 -19.43 -4.88 22.09
CA MET A 443 -19.03 -3.48 21.87
C MET A 443 -17.63 -3.21 22.44
N GLY A 444 -17.30 -3.84 23.57
CA GLY A 444 -15.97 -3.82 24.15
C GLY A 444 -14.89 -4.35 23.22
N ASN A 445 -15.15 -5.45 22.52
CA ASN A 445 -14.24 -6.06 21.57
C ASN A 445 -14.04 -5.16 20.33
N ILE A 446 -15.13 -4.59 19.79
CA ILE A 446 -15.03 -3.62 18.68
C ILE A 446 -14.15 -2.45 19.10
N VAL A 447 -14.43 -1.83 20.24
CA VAL A 447 -13.63 -0.70 20.75
C VAL A 447 -12.18 -1.12 21.00
N HIS A 448 -11.96 -2.29 21.59
CA HIS A 448 -10.63 -2.81 21.85
C HIS A 448 -9.84 -2.93 20.57
N THR A 449 -10.35 -3.60 19.53
CA THR A 449 -9.62 -3.75 18.26
C THR A 449 -9.35 -2.41 17.59
N MET A 450 -10.30 -1.47 17.61
CA MET A 450 -10.09 -0.13 17.03
C MET A 450 -8.99 0.66 17.76
N CYS A 451 -8.85 0.47 19.06
CA CYS A 451 -7.92 1.22 19.90
C CYS A 451 -6.61 0.47 20.22
N ASN A 452 -6.54 -0.84 20.01
CA ASN A 452 -5.40 -1.68 20.39
C ASN A 452 -4.23 -1.50 19.41
N ARG A 453 -3.58 -0.36 19.54
CA ARG A 453 -2.50 0.10 18.67
C ARG A 453 -1.43 0.75 19.54
N ARG A 454 -0.21 0.77 19.01
CA ARG A 454 0.96 1.25 19.75
C ARG A 454 0.92 2.79 19.82
N TRP A 455 1.08 3.32 21.02
CA TRP A 455 1.16 4.77 21.20
C TRP A 455 2.39 5.32 20.47
N MET A 456 2.24 6.47 19.79
CA MET A 456 3.29 7.13 18.99
C MET A 456 3.77 6.38 17.72
N GLU A 457 3.09 5.30 17.33
CA GLU A 457 3.29 4.63 16.03
C GLU A 457 1.99 4.72 15.22
N LYS A 458 2.02 5.48 14.11
CA LYS A 458 0.80 5.80 13.36
C LYS A 458 0.28 4.58 12.59
N THR A 459 -1.04 4.43 12.55
CA THR A 459 -1.72 3.32 11.86
C THR A 459 -2.66 3.83 10.77
N VAL A 460 -2.62 3.19 9.60
CA VAL A 460 -3.63 3.36 8.55
C VAL A 460 -4.78 2.40 8.82
N ALA A 461 -5.97 2.94 9.09
CA ALA A 461 -7.16 2.16 9.34
C ALA A 461 -7.97 1.95 8.06
N TYR A 462 -8.56 0.77 7.92
CA TYR A 462 -9.46 0.40 6.83
C TYR A 462 -10.40 -0.71 7.33
N ALA A 463 -11.62 -0.72 6.80
CA ALA A 463 -12.65 -1.68 7.22
C ALA A 463 -12.60 -2.99 6.42
N GLU A 464 -12.10 -2.92 5.20
CA GLU A 464 -11.88 -4.03 4.26
C GLU A 464 -10.82 -3.60 3.25
N SER A 465 -10.13 -4.56 2.64
CA SER A 465 -9.01 -4.32 1.71
C SER A 465 -9.20 -5.05 0.38
N HIS A 466 -8.19 -4.94 -0.48
CA HIS A 466 -8.10 -5.70 -1.71
C HIS A 466 -8.13 -7.23 -1.48
N ASP A 467 -7.63 -7.75 -0.35
CA ASP A 467 -7.67 -9.19 -0.04
C ASP A 467 -9.10 -9.70 0.15
N GLN A 468 -9.93 -8.99 0.92
CA GLN A 468 -11.34 -9.34 1.11
C GLN A 468 -12.17 -9.15 -0.16
N ALA A 469 -11.70 -8.33 -1.09
CA ALA A 469 -12.35 -8.17 -2.37
C ALA A 469 -12.05 -9.35 -3.31
N LEU A 470 -11.00 -10.15 -3.10
CA LEU A 470 -10.64 -11.26 -3.98
C LEU A 470 -11.59 -12.47 -3.88
N VAL A 471 -11.59 -13.28 -4.94
CA VAL A 471 -12.30 -14.56 -4.95
C VAL A 471 -11.87 -15.45 -3.79
N GLY A 472 -12.84 -15.95 -3.04
CA GLY A 472 -12.60 -16.76 -1.83
C GLY A 472 -12.99 -16.05 -0.54
N ASP A 473 -13.21 -14.74 -0.58
CA ASP A 473 -13.86 -13.97 0.48
C ASP A 473 -15.05 -13.14 -0.08
N LYS A 474 -15.63 -12.26 0.72
CA LYS A 474 -16.70 -11.34 0.35
C LYS A 474 -16.39 -9.93 0.84
N THR A 475 -16.79 -8.93 0.06
CA THR A 475 -16.81 -7.52 0.51
C THR A 475 -17.76 -7.35 1.71
N LEU A 476 -17.59 -6.29 2.50
CA LEU A 476 -18.50 -5.97 3.61
C LEU A 476 -19.96 -5.87 3.12
N ALA A 477 -20.16 -5.23 1.97
CA ALA A 477 -21.48 -5.12 1.35
C ALA A 477 -22.08 -6.49 1.04
N PHE A 478 -21.29 -7.41 0.48
CA PHE A 478 -21.76 -8.74 0.12
C PHE A 478 -21.92 -9.68 1.34
N TRP A 479 -21.13 -9.50 2.41
CA TRP A 479 -21.41 -10.13 3.71
C TRP A 479 -22.74 -9.65 4.32
N LEU A 480 -23.07 -8.38 4.15
CA LEU A 480 -24.25 -7.77 4.75
C LEU A 480 -25.56 -8.03 4.01
N MET A 481 -25.51 -8.09 2.68
CA MET A 481 -26.70 -8.12 1.82
C MET A 481 -26.78 -9.33 0.88
N ASP A 482 -25.65 -10.01 0.64
CA ASP A 482 -25.54 -11.20 -0.22
C ASP A 482 -26.32 -11.02 -1.55
N LYS A 483 -27.05 -12.04 -1.99
CA LYS A 483 -27.80 -12.03 -3.25
C LYS A 483 -28.90 -10.98 -3.35
N GLU A 484 -29.38 -10.39 -2.24
CA GLU A 484 -30.37 -9.32 -2.31
C GLU A 484 -29.80 -8.04 -2.93
N MET A 485 -28.47 -7.92 -3.01
CA MET A 485 -27.83 -6.85 -3.79
C MET A 485 -28.25 -6.85 -5.26
N TYR A 486 -28.57 -8.01 -5.83
CA TYR A 486 -28.92 -8.14 -7.25
C TYR A 486 -30.39 -7.81 -7.54
N THR A 487 -31.28 -7.89 -6.55
CA THR A 487 -32.73 -7.75 -6.74
C THR A 487 -33.32 -6.53 -6.06
N ASN A 488 -32.74 -6.10 -4.94
CA ASN A 488 -33.31 -5.10 -4.05
C ASN A 488 -32.40 -3.88 -3.87
N MET A 489 -31.45 -3.65 -4.78
CA MET A 489 -30.69 -2.39 -4.81
C MET A 489 -31.37 -1.29 -5.64
N SER A 490 -32.52 -1.55 -6.28
CA SER A 490 -33.29 -0.49 -6.92
C SER A 490 -34.13 0.28 -5.89
N VAL A 491 -34.14 1.62 -5.99
CA VAL A 491 -35.01 2.48 -5.17
C VAL A 491 -36.50 2.28 -5.48
N LEU A 492 -36.85 1.64 -6.61
CA LEU A 492 -38.23 1.32 -7.01
C LEU A 492 -38.75 0.02 -6.40
N THR A 493 -37.84 -0.83 -5.92
CA THR A 493 -38.19 -2.07 -5.23
C THR A 493 -38.37 -1.81 -3.73
N GLU A 494 -39.05 -2.72 -3.04
CA GLU A 494 -39.14 -2.68 -1.58
C GLU A 494 -37.74 -2.57 -0.95
N LEU A 495 -37.61 -1.70 0.05
CA LEU A 495 -36.44 -1.66 0.92
C LEU A 495 -36.59 -2.78 1.95
N THR A 496 -36.03 -3.95 1.65
CA THR A 496 -36.12 -5.11 2.54
C THR A 496 -35.34 -4.84 3.84
N PRO A 497 -35.70 -5.50 4.95
CA PRO A 497 -34.93 -5.38 6.20
C PRO A 497 -33.45 -5.78 6.06
N ILE A 498 -33.11 -6.64 5.09
CA ILE A 498 -31.74 -7.06 4.80
C ILE A 498 -30.96 -5.94 4.11
N VAL A 499 -31.52 -5.33 3.06
CA VAL A 499 -30.89 -4.19 2.39
C VAL A 499 -30.81 -2.97 3.31
N ASP A 500 -31.87 -2.67 4.08
CA ASP A 500 -31.85 -1.59 5.07
C ASP A 500 -30.73 -1.79 6.11
N ARG A 501 -30.67 -3.00 6.70
CA ARG A 501 -29.56 -3.39 7.60
C ARG A 501 -28.22 -3.21 6.92
N GLY A 502 -28.05 -3.70 5.69
CA GLY A 502 -26.78 -3.67 5.00
C GLY A 502 -26.31 -2.26 4.70
N LEU A 503 -27.20 -1.38 4.23
CA LEU A 503 -26.87 0.02 4.00
C LEU A 503 -26.45 0.72 5.32
N ALA A 504 -27.22 0.51 6.39
CA ALA A 504 -26.95 1.13 7.68
C ALA A 504 -25.62 0.62 8.29
N MET A 505 -25.43 -0.70 8.36
CA MET A 505 -24.25 -1.33 8.94
C MET A 505 -22.97 -0.97 8.17
N HIS A 506 -23.02 -0.96 6.83
CA HIS A 506 -21.87 -0.57 6.00
C HIS A 506 -21.38 0.84 6.34
N LYS A 507 -22.31 1.80 6.50
CA LYS A 507 -21.97 3.18 6.89
C LYS A 507 -21.36 3.26 8.28
N ILE A 508 -21.98 2.65 9.30
CA ILE A 508 -21.49 2.79 10.68
C ILE A 508 -20.19 2.01 10.95
N ILE A 509 -19.96 0.87 10.28
CA ILE A 509 -18.69 0.14 10.32
C ILE A 509 -17.55 1.00 9.76
N ARG A 510 -17.78 1.65 8.62
CA ARG A 510 -16.78 2.56 8.02
C ARG A 510 -16.58 3.81 8.87
N MET A 511 -17.66 4.38 9.43
CA MET A 511 -17.59 5.52 10.34
C MET A 511 -16.72 5.23 11.58
N ILE A 512 -16.99 4.15 12.31
CA ILE A 512 -16.21 3.84 13.53
C ILE A 512 -14.76 3.51 13.21
N THR A 513 -14.51 2.78 12.10
CA THR A 513 -13.15 2.42 11.69
C THR A 513 -12.35 3.67 11.29
N HIS A 514 -12.96 4.57 10.52
CA HIS A 514 -12.35 5.83 10.11
C HIS A 514 -12.09 6.78 11.28
N ALA A 515 -12.99 6.83 12.27
CA ALA A 515 -12.90 7.78 13.38
C ALA A 515 -12.05 7.28 14.55
N LEU A 516 -11.99 5.98 14.81
CA LEU A 516 -11.35 5.40 16.00
C LEU A 516 -10.15 4.50 15.68
N GLY A 517 -10.11 3.91 14.48
CA GLY A 517 -9.17 2.86 14.12
C GLY A 517 -7.74 3.30 13.78
N GLY A 518 -7.47 4.58 13.54
CA GLY A 518 -6.19 5.02 12.97
C GLY A 518 -5.88 6.51 13.01
N GLU A 519 -4.69 6.85 12.51
CA GLU A 519 -4.24 8.20 12.21
C GLU A 519 -4.29 8.51 10.69
N ALA A 520 -4.68 7.52 9.89
CA ALA A 520 -4.97 7.62 8.47
C ALA A 520 -6.14 6.68 8.12
N TRP A 521 -6.80 6.93 6.99
CA TRP A 521 -7.90 6.13 6.46
C TRP A 521 -7.51 5.57 5.09
N LEU A 522 -7.88 4.31 4.80
CA LEU A 522 -7.71 3.68 3.49
C LEU A 522 -9.02 3.03 3.03
N ASN A 523 -9.30 3.14 1.73
CA ASN A 523 -10.41 2.49 1.05
C ASN A 523 -9.95 1.88 -0.28
N PHE A 524 -10.29 0.61 -0.52
CA PHE A 524 -10.03 -0.04 -1.80
C PHE A 524 -11.12 0.28 -2.84
N ILE A 525 -10.69 0.51 -4.08
CA ILE A 525 -11.53 0.91 -5.23
C ILE A 525 -12.83 0.11 -5.34
N GLY A 526 -13.97 0.79 -5.21
CA GLY A 526 -15.32 0.22 -5.31
C GLY A 526 -16.00 -0.01 -3.95
N ASN A 527 -15.23 -0.25 -2.89
CA ASN A 527 -15.79 -0.52 -1.57
C ASN A 527 -16.47 0.72 -0.97
N GLU A 528 -16.16 1.92 -1.47
CA GLU A 528 -16.77 3.16 -1.02
C GLU A 528 -18.29 3.23 -1.24
N PHE A 529 -18.77 2.53 -2.26
CA PHE A 529 -20.19 2.46 -2.60
C PHE A 529 -20.77 1.07 -2.36
N GLY A 530 -20.04 0.17 -1.71
CA GLY A 530 -20.46 -1.21 -1.47
C GLY A 530 -20.62 -1.99 -2.77
N HIS A 531 -19.57 -2.01 -3.60
CA HIS A 531 -19.54 -2.78 -4.85
C HIS A 531 -19.96 -4.26 -4.60
N PRO A 532 -20.86 -4.82 -5.43
CA PRO A 532 -21.32 -6.21 -5.28
C PRO A 532 -20.25 -7.22 -5.72
N GLU A 533 -20.58 -8.51 -5.63
CA GLU A 533 -19.73 -9.62 -6.11
C GLU A 533 -18.36 -9.66 -5.40
N TRP A 534 -17.32 -10.03 -6.16
CA TRP A 534 -15.92 -10.13 -5.78
C TRP A 534 -15.05 -9.78 -7.00
N LEU A 535 -13.74 -9.66 -6.77
CA LEU A 535 -12.68 -9.46 -7.75
C LEU A 535 -12.03 -10.81 -8.06
N ASP A 536 -11.97 -11.18 -9.32
CA ASP A 536 -11.23 -12.38 -9.76
C ASP A 536 -10.50 -12.05 -11.06
N PHE A 537 -9.20 -12.33 -11.08
CA PHE A 537 -8.36 -12.08 -12.24
C PHE A 537 -8.40 -13.24 -13.22
N PRO A 538 -8.14 -13.00 -14.52
CA PRO A 538 -8.00 -14.05 -15.52
C PRO A 538 -6.98 -15.11 -15.09
N ARG A 539 -7.43 -16.36 -15.02
CA ARG A 539 -6.62 -17.54 -14.71
C ARG A 539 -7.27 -18.81 -15.26
N ILE A 540 -6.51 -19.90 -15.31
CA ILE A 540 -6.99 -21.20 -15.79
C ILE A 540 -8.29 -21.62 -15.07
N GLY A 541 -8.36 -21.39 -13.75
CA GLY A 541 -9.53 -21.76 -12.93
C GLY A 541 -10.83 -21.00 -13.23
N ASN A 542 -10.80 -19.92 -14.02
CA ASN A 542 -11.99 -19.20 -14.47
C ASN A 542 -12.01 -18.98 -15.99
N ASN A 543 -11.27 -19.81 -16.74
CA ASN A 543 -11.14 -19.75 -18.19
C ASN A 543 -10.63 -18.39 -18.72
N GLU A 544 -9.64 -17.80 -18.04
CA GLU A 544 -9.05 -16.50 -18.39
C GLU A 544 -10.08 -15.36 -18.48
N SER A 545 -11.10 -15.42 -17.61
CA SER A 545 -12.21 -14.47 -17.63
C SER A 545 -11.84 -13.13 -17.02
N TYR A 546 -12.24 -12.05 -17.71
CA TYR A 546 -12.17 -10.67 -17.21
C TYR A 546 -13.48 -10.21 -16.56
N HIS A 547 -14.47 -11.11 -16.41
CA HIS A 547 -15.81 -10.75 -15.94
C HIS A 547 -15.83 -10.07 -14.58
N HIS A 548 -14.97 -10.52 -13.66
CA HIS A 548 -14.84 -9.94 -12.31
C HIS A 548 -13.59 -9.04 -12.16
N ALA A 549 -12.74 -8.93 -13.19
CA ALA A 549 -11.54 -8.11 -13.18
C ALA A 549 -11.83 -6.65 -13.60
N ARG A 550 -12.87 -6.05 -12.99
CA ARG A 550 -13.45 -4.76 -13.38
C ARG A 550 -14.10 -4.02 -12.20
N ARG A 551 -14.57 -2.80 -12.45
CA ARG A 551 -15.36 -1.99 -11.51
C ARG A 551 -16.62 -1.45 -12.18
N GLN A 552 -17.77 -1.71 -11.57
CA GLN A 552 -19.09 -1.43 -12.14
C GLN A 552 -19.55 0.01 -11.81
N TRP A 553 -18.93 1.03 -12.41
CA TRP A 553 -19.20 2.43 -12.06
C TRP A 553 -20.65 2.87 -12.33
N HIS A 554 -21.34 2.27 -13.29
CA HIS A 554 -22.73 2.54 -13.63
C HIS A 554 -23.66 2.29 -12.43
N LEU A 555 -23.28 1.39 -11.50
CA LEU A 555 -24.06 1.11 -10.29
C LEU A 555 -24.20 2.34 -9.40
N VAL A 556 -23.16 3.16 -9.30
CA VAL A 556 -23.15 4.38 -8.48
C VAL A 556 -23.65 5.61 -9.24
N GLU A 557 -23.59 5.59 -10.57
CA GLU A 557 -24.08 6.66 -11.44
C GLU A 557 -25.60 6.60 -11.68
N ASP A 558 -26.19 5.41 -11.61
CA ASP A 558 -27.63 5.26 -11.78
C ASP A 558 -28.40 5.74 -10.55
N ASN A 559 -29.16 6.82 -10.73
CA ASN A 559 -30.01 7.38 -9.69
C ASN A 559 -31.19 6.47 -9.29
N LEU A 560 -31.48 5.41 -10.02
CA LEU A 560 -32.47 4.39 -9.64
C LEU A 560 -31.90 3.29 -8.74
N LEU A 561 -30.59 3.32 -8.44
CA LEU A 561 -29.95 2.36 -7.56
C LEU A 561 -29.55 2.97 -6.20
N ARG A 562 -29.39 2.09 -5.20
CA ARG A 562 -29.10 2.41 -3.81
C ARG A 562 -27.60 2.57 -3.51
N TYR A 563 -26.69 2.17 -4.41
CA TYR A 563 -25.24 2.31 -4.23
C TYR A 563 -24.80 3.77 -4.03
N LYS A 564 -25.50 4.72 -4.69
CA LYS A 564 -25.30 6.17 -4.52
C LYS A 564 -25.39 6.62 -3.06
N PHE A 565 -26.19 5.94 -2.23
CA PHE A 565 -26.36 6.28 -0.82
C PHE A 565 -25.10 6.00 -0.01
N LEU A 566 -24.46 4.84 -0.23
CA LEU A 566 -23.19 4.48 0.38
C LEU A 566 -22.07 5.42 -0.11
N ASN A 567 -22.05 5.70 -1.41
CA ASN A 567 -21.09 6.61 -2.02
C ASN A 567 -21.20 8.04 -1.48
N ASN A 568 -22.43 8.54 -1.32
CA ASN A 568 -22.69 9.87 -0.74
C ASN A 568 -22.22 9.94 0.71
N PHE A 569 -22.46 8.88 1.50
CA PHE A 569 -22.02 8.82 2.89
C PHE A 569 -20.49 8.79 3.00
N ASP A 570 -19.81 8.02 2.14
CA ASP A 570 -18.34 8.01 2.08
C ASP A 570 -17.76 9.41 1.86
N ARG A 571 -18.29 10.12 0.86
CA ARG A 571 -17.90 11.50 0.58
C ARG A 571 -18.17 12.42 1.76
N ALA A 572 -19.34 12.29 2.39
CA ALA A 572 -19.69 13.07 3.56
C ALA A 572 -18.74 12.78 4.74
N LEU A 573 -18.33 11.52 4.95
CA LEU A 573 -17.38 11.14 5.98
C LEU A 573 -16.00 11.78 5.75
N ASN A 574 -15.44 11.65 4.55
CA ASN A 574 -14.14 12.22 4.18
C ASN A 574 -14.14 13.76 4.27
N THR A 575 -15.20 14.42 3.78
CA THR A 575 -15.32 15.89 3.82
C THR A 575 -15.53 16.40 5.25
N THR A 576 -16.22 15.63 6.10
CA THR A 576 -16.35 15.96 7.52
C THR A 576 -14.99 15.80 8.23
N GLU A 577 -14.19 14.80 7.86
CA GLU A 577 -12.83 14.67 8.39
C GLU A 577 -11.91 15.81 7.94
N GLU A 578 -11.98 16.21 6.68
CA GLU A 578 -11.22 17.36 6.19
C GLU A 578 -11.58 18.65 6.93
N LYS A 579 -12.82 18.78 7.43
CA LYS A 579 -13.24 19.95 8.20
C LYS A 579 -12.77 19.94 9.65
N TYR A 580 -12.81 18.78 10.31
CA TYR A 580 -12.60 18.67 11.76
C TYR A 580 -11.29 17.98 12.17
N HIS A 581 -10.58 17.37 11.22
CA HIS A 581 -9.26 16.78 11.37
C HIS A 581 -9.15 15.84 12.58
N TRP A 582 -9.96 14.77 12.63
CA TRP A 582 -9.86 13.78 13.71
C TRP A 582 -8.77 12.74 13.50
N LEU A 583 -8.39 12.42 12.26
CA LEU A 583 -7.31 11.46 12.01
C LEU A 583 -5.95 11.89 12.59
N PRO A 584 -5.48 13.14 12.42
CA PRO A 584 -4.21 13.58 13.00
C PRO A 584 -4.32 13.97 14.48
N ALA A 585 -5.52 13.99 15.04
CA ALA A 585 -5.73 14.27 16.46
C ALA A 585 -5.32 13.07 17.32
N ALA A 586 -5.04 13.35 18.60
CA ALA A 586 -4.79 12.32 19.60
C ALA A 586 -5.92 11.26 19.61
N PRO A 587 -5.62 10.02 20.05
CA PRO A 587 -6.60 8.94 20.15
C PRO A 587 -7.87 9.37 20.87
N GLY A 588 -9.00 8.86 20.38
CA GLY A 588 -10.30 9.20 20.93
C GLY A 588 -10.46 8.71 22.37
N TYR A 589 -11.20 9.47 23.18
CA TYR A 589 -11.63 9.05 24.50
C TYR A 589 -12.97 8.32 24.39
N VAL A 590 -12.98 7.00 24.63
CA VAL A 590 -14.21 6.21 24.61
C VAL A 590 -14.90 6.28 25.97
N SER A 591 -15.94 7.11 26.06
CA SER A 591 -16.75 7.24 27.27
C SER A 591 -17.72 6.08 27.44
N TRP A 592 -18.23 5.50 26.35
CA TRP A 592 -19.32 4.53 26.41
C TRP A 592 -19.12 3.37 25.42
N LYS A 593 -19.38 2.16 25.89
CA LYS A 593 -19.34 0.90 25.11
C LYS A 593 -20.32 -0.10 25.74
N HIS A 594 -21.61 0.20 25.63
CA HIS A 594 -22.65 -0.51 26.36
C HIS A 594 -23.07 -1.78 25.63
N GLU A 595 -22.93 -2.92 26.29
CA GLU A 595 -23.17 -4.23 25.68
C GLU A 595 -24.66 -4.48 25.40
N ASP A 596 -25.58 -4.22 26.34
CA ASP A 596 -27.00 -4.53 26.10
C ASP A 596 -27.65 -3.57 25.11
N ASP A 597 -27.44 -2.26 25.30
CA ASP A 597 -27.93 -1.23 24.39
C ASP A 597 -27.21 -1.22 23.04
N LYS A 598 -26.06 -1.88 22.92
CA LYS A 598 -25.21 -1.90 21.71
C LYS A 598 -24.81 -0.49 21.25
N VAL A 599 -24.56 0.43 22.19
CA VAL A 599 -24.18 1.81 21.90
C VAL A 599 -22.71 2.05 22.24
N ILE A 600 -21.97 2.59 21.28
CA ILE A 600 -20.61 3.10 21.46
C ILE A 600 -20.65 4.62 21.35
N ALA A 601 -20.02 5.31 22.31
CA ALA A 601 -19.83 6.75 22.25
C ALA A 601 -18.42 7.15 22.65
N PHE A 602 -17.83 8.09 21.91
CA PHE A 602 -16.46 8.54 22.12
C PHE A 602 -16.26 9.97 21.61
N GLU A 603 -15.24 10.64 22.16
CA GLU A 603 -14.82 11.97 21.72
C GLU A 603 -13.47 11.91 20.99
N ARG A 604 -13.36 12.58 19.84
CA ARG A 604 -12.09 12.76 19.14
C ARG A 604 -12.08 14.11 18.42
N ALA A 605 -10.98 14.86 18.52
CA ALA A 605 -10.86 16.21 17.97
C ALA A 605 -11.99 17.19 18.38
N GLY A 606 -12.50 17.06 19.61
CA GLY A 606 -13.60 17.90 20.12
C GLY A 606 -14.98 17.56 19.56
N LEU A 607 -15.09 16.52 18.72
CA LEU A 607 -16.35 15.95 18.27
C LEU A 607 -16.82 14.86 19.22
N LEU A 608 -18.15 14.67 19.32
CA LEU A 608 -18.77 13.52 19.96
C LEU A 608 -19.34 12.59 18.89
N PHE A 609 -18.94 11.33 18.92
CA PHE A 609 -19.46 10.25 18.09
C PHE A 609 -20.40 9.40 18.92
N VAL A 610 -21.59 9.08 18.39
CA VAL A 610 -22.56 8.19 19.03
C VAL A 610 -23.08 7.21 17.98
N ILE A 611 -22.82 5.92 18.18
CA ILE A 611 -23.14 4.86 17.23
C ILE A 611 -23.96 3.78 17.93
N ASN A 612 -25.17 3.55 17.43
CA ASN A 612 -26.07 2.51 17.92
C ASN A 612 -26.05 1.30 16.96
N PHE A 613 -25.43 0.22 17.40
CA PHE A 613 -25.40 -1.07 16.71
C PHE A 613 -26.61 -1.97 17.02
N HIS A 614 -27.53 -1.55 17.91
CA HIS A 614 -28.67 -2.39 18.28
C HIS A 614 -29.52 -2.68 17.05
N PRO A 615 -29.94 -3.94 16.82
CA PRO A 615 -30.70 -4.30 15.63
C PRO A 615 -32.14 -3.76 15.56
N PHE A 616 -32.69 -3.24 16.66
CA PHE A 616 -34.13 -2.90 16.78
C PHE A 616 -34.42 -1.71 17.71
N LYS A 617 -33.69 -1.54 18.83
CA LYS A 617 -33.99 -0.50 19.82
C LYS A 617 -33.49 0.87 19.38
N SER A 618 -34.35 1.86 19.56
CA SER A 618 -34.05 3.28 19.42
C SER A 618 -34.20 3.94 20.79
N PHE A 619 -33.37 4.94 21.09
CA PHE A 619 -33.31 5.57 22.42
C PHE A 619 -33.55 7.07 22.33
N SER A 620 -34.64 7.59 22.90
CA SER A 620 -35.06 9.00 22.77
C SER A 620 -34.21 9.99 23.58
N ASP A 621 -33.87 9.63 24.82
CA ASP A 621 -33.14 10.48 25.77
C ASP A 621 -31.85 9.79 26.26
N TYR A 622 -31.07 9.25 25.32
CA TYR A 622 -29.87 8.47 25.66
C TYR A 622 -28.81 9.39 26.25
N GLN A 623 -28.43 9.15 27.51
CA GLN A 623 -27.42 9.95 28.20
C GLN A 623 -26.02 9.50 27.78
N VAL A 624 -25.21 10.45 27.31
CA VAL A 624 -23.83 10.23 26.88
C VAL A 624 -22.92 11.20 27.64
N GLY A 625 -21.74 10.73 28.05
CA GLY A 625 -20.74 11.58 28.71
C GLY A 625 -20.05 12.48 27.70
N ILE A 626 -19.79 13.74 28.07
CA ILE A 626 -19.08 14.71 27.25
C ILE A 626 -18.25 15.65 28.10
N ASP A 627 -17.09 16.08 27.63
CA ASP A 627 -16.17 16.81 28.50
C ASP A 627 -16.44 18.30 28.57
N MET A 628 -16.61 18.91 27.42
CA MET A 628 -16.80 20.34 27.32
C MET A 628 -18.29 20.67 27.39
N PRO A 629 -18.72 21.56 28.28
CA PRO A 629 -20.09 22.04 28.27
C PRO A 629 -20.30 22.92 27.03
N GLY A 630 -21.54 23.05 26.59
CA GLY A 630 -21.91 23.93 25.49
C GLY A 630 -23.16 23.45 24.75
N LYS A 631 -23.25 23.88 23.50
CA LYS A 631 -24.29 23.46 22.55
C LYS A 631 -23.66 22.62 21.46
N TYR A 632 -24.25 21.48 21.17
CA TYR A 632 -23.75 20.55 20.14
C TYR A 632 -24.77 20.39 19.02
N LYS A 633 -24.27 20.29 17.78
CA LYS A 633 -25.07 20.08 16.58
C LYS A 633 -24.59 18.89 15.80
N VAL A 634 -25.53 18.17 15.17
CA VAL A 634 -25.22 17.04 14.29
C VAL A 634 -24.58 17.54 13.00
N VAL A 635 -23.30 17.21 12.82
CA VAL A 635 -22.51 17.57 11.64
C VAL A 635 -22.48 16.47 10.59
N LEU A 636 -22.65 15.21 11.02
CA LEU A 636 -22.88 14.07 10.13
C LEU A 636 -23.92 13.13 10.77
N ASP A 637 -24.91 12.74 9.98
CA ASP A 637 -26.01 11.84 10.37
C ASP A 637 -26.08 10.71 9.35
N SER A 638 -25.81 9.47 9.74
CA SER A 638 -25.92 8.35 8.82
C SER A 638 -27.37 8.00 8.46
N ASP A 639 -28.37 8.49 9.21
CA ASP A 639 -29.81 8.26 8.97
C ASP A 639 -30.41 9.26 7.98
N ALA A 640 -29.63 10.19 7.45
CA ALA A 640 -30.11 11.17 6.49
C ALA A 640 -30.57 10.51 5.17
N GLU A 641 -31.56 11.13 4.52
CA GLU A 641 -32.23 10.61 3.31
C GLU A 641 -31.24 10.47 2.13
N GLU A 642 -30.29 11.40 2.00
CA GLU A 642 -29.23 11.38 0.98
C GLU A 642 -28.25 10.21 1.13
N PHE A 643 -28.27 9.54 2.29
CA PHE A 643 -27.49 8.36 2.61
C PHE A 643 -28.37 7.10 2.71
N GLY A 644 -29.63 7.17 2.26
CA GLY A 644 -30.57 6.04 2.29
C GLY A 644 -31.00 5.64 3.70
N GLY A 645 -30.97 6.57 4.65
CA GLY A 645 -31.55 6.39 5.98
C GLY A 645 -33.01 6.83 6.05
N HIS A 646 -33.56 6.85 7.26
CA HIS A 646 -34.99 7.05 7.53
C HIS A 646 -35.36 8.49 7.92
N LYS A 647 -34.40 9.42 7.90
CA LYS A 647 -34.59 10.86 8.17
C LYS A 647 -35.23 11.13 9.53
N ARG A 648 -34.80 10.41 10.57
CA ARG A 648 -35.39 10.53 11.93
C ARG A 648 -34.71 11.60 12.79
N ILE A 649 -33.59 12.15 12.36
CA ILE A 649 -32.82 13.16 13.10
C ILE A 649 -33.11 14.56 12.56
N ASP A 650 -33.57 15.45 13.43
CA ASP A 650 -33.66 16.88 13.11
C ASP A 650 -32.34 17.58 13.44
N ARG A 651 -31.56 17.90 12.39
CA ARG A 651 -30.28 18.59 12.49
C ARG A 651 -30.39 20.05 12.94
N GLY A 652 -31.60 20.61 12.98
CA GLY A 652 -31.88 21.95 13.49
C GLY A 652 -31.91 22.03 15.02
N VAL A 653 -32.02 20.90 15.72
CA VAL A 653 -32.11 20.84 17.18
C VAL A 653 -30.73 20.91 17.82
N ASP A 654 -30.55 21.85 18.76
CA ASP A 654 -29.37 21.93 19.60
C ASP A 654 -29.42 20.85 20.68
N ALA A 655 -28.38 20.03 20.78
CA ALA A 655 -28.17 19.13 21.92
C ALA A 655 -27.42 19.89 23.02
N LEU A 656 -28.09 20.15 24.14
CA LEU A 656 -27.55 20.91 25.26
C LEU A 656 -26.85 19.99 26.27
N THR A 657 -25.69 20.42 26.76
CA THR A 657 -25.01 19.70 27.84
C THR A 657 -25.57 20.06 29.22
N PHE A 658 -25.60 19.08 30.11
CA PHE A 658 -25.92 19.22 31.53
C PHE A 658 -24.64 19.07 32.36
N ASN A 659 -24.50 19.90 33.41
CA ASN A 659 -23.38 19.82 34.36
C ASN A 659 -23.58 18.63 35.33
N GLU A 660 -23.61 17.43 34.75
CA GLU A 660 -23.84 16.15 35.40
C GLU A 660 -22.76 15.18 34.91
N PRO A 661 -21.75 14.87 35.73
CA PRO A 661 -20.71 13.92 35.36
C PRO A 661 -21.29 12.55 35.02
N TYR A 662 -20.90 12.00 33.87
CA TYR A 662 -21.37 10.71 33.40
C TYR A 662 -20.26 9.99 32.63
N ALA A 663 -20.14 8.67 32.82
CA ALA A 663 -19.23 7.82 32.05
C ALA A 663 -17.76 8.31 32.01
N GLY A 664 -17.27 8.84 33.12
CA GLY A 664 -15.90 9.37 33.23
C GLY A 664 -15.67 10.74 32.56
N ARG A 665 -16.73 11.46 32.20
CA ARG A 665 -16.68 12.84 31.68
C ARG A 665 -17.31 13.84 32.66
N ARG A 666 -16.96 15.11 32.51
CA ARG A 666 -17.37 16.20 33.41
C ARG A 666 -18.82 16.63 33.21
N ASN A 667 -19.36 16.47 32.01
CA ASN A 667 -20.73 16.82 31.65
C ASN A 667 -21.42 15.61 31.00
N SER A 668 -22.72 15.74 30.75
CA SER A 668 -23.47 14.79 29.95
C SER A 668 -24.39 15.49 28.95
N ILE A 669 -24.82 14.74 27.95
CA ILE A 669 -25.72 15.20 26.89
C ILE A 669 -26.78 14.12 26.66
N LYS A 670 -28.01 14.53 26.37
CA LYS A 670 -29.09 13.60 26.01
C LYS A 670 -29.36 13.69 24.52
N VAL A 671 -29.36 12.55 23.84
CA VAL A 671 -29.49 12.47 22.39
C VAL A 671 -30.50 11.40 21.98
N TYR A 672 -31.20 11.64 20.87
CA TYR A 672 -31.98 10.61 20.21
C TYR A 672 -31.07 9.77 19.32
N VAL A 673 -31.01 8.46 19.57
CA VAL A 673 -30.15 7.52 18.84
C VAL A 673 -31.00 6.36 18.29
N PRO A 674 -31.44 6.44 17.02
CA PRO A 674 -32.16 5.35 16.38
C PRO A 674 -31.30 4.10 16.22
N SER A 675 -31.94 2.94 16.09
CA SER A 675 -31.29 1.67 15.76
C SER A 675 -30.48 1.78 14.46
N ARG A 676 -29.24 1.25 14.47
CA ARG A 676 -28.30 1.22 13.34
C ARG A 676 -27.95 2.60 12.77
N VAL A 677 -27.76 3.58 13.64
CA VAL A 677 -27.42 4.96 13.26
C VAL A 677 -26.12 5.40 13.94
N GLY A 678 -25.26 6.07 13.18
CA GLY A 678 -24.07 6.79 13.64
C GLY A 678 -24.25 8.30 13.48
N LEU A 679 -24.00 9.04 14.55
CA LEU A 679 -24.10 10.49 14.61
C LEU A 679 -22.76 11.10 15.04
N ILE A 680 -22.38 12.18 14.38
CA ILE A 680 -21.25 13.01 14.77
C ILE A 680 -21.78 14.38 15.17
N TYR A 681 -21.44 14.80 16.38
CA TYR A 681 -21.78 16.10 16.93
C TYR A 681 -20.53 16.98 17.02
N ALA A 682 -20.65 18.24 16.65
CA ALA A 682 -19.64 19.26 16.91
C ALA A 682 -20.22 20.34 17.82
N ARG A 683 -19.35 20.96 18.62
CA ARG A 683 -19.70 22.13 19.41
C ARG A 683 -20.04 23.30 18.47
N ALA A 684 -21.13 24.00 18.75
CA ALA A 684 -21.66 25.09 17.92
C ALA A 684 -21.16 26.49 18.35
N ASP A 685 -20.47 26.58 19.49
CA ASP A 685 -19.98 27.80 20.15
C ASP A 685 -18.46 27.96 20.16
#